data_AF-R5B4Y0-F1
#
_entry.id   AF-R5B4Y0-F1
#
_cell.length_a   1.000
_cell.length_b   1.000
_cell.length_c   1.000
_cell.angle_alpha   90.00
_cell.angle_beta   90.00
_cell.angle_gamma   90.00
#
_symmetry.space_group_name_H-M   'P 1'
#
loop_
_entity.id
_entity.type
_entity.pdbx_description
1 polymer ?
#
loop_
_entity_poly.entity_id
_entity_poly.type
_entity_poly.pdbx_seq_one_letter_code
_entity_poly.pdbx_strand_id
1 'polypeptide(L)'
;MDCSKCGRKNRDIAKYCKWCGAKLAAASDSEPVGHDGPFAKLYDKKGIIDQLEEIMAKAKKRADWCRRSGVKGRLPLSFVITGNAGTGKKTVAYAIAEALNSMGILDGTKPDIIKPVEYDVLIEGLQKDEIEVTSNMIIIDEAHRLCPAEKVSEIVQLDGILHYTGEWRADEDKPVVVIVGNDDLKKFFEANPEARNSISYFLETTDITVQSMVRITCDILEEEHRSLSEEAKQKLERIFVNDQRKTESALGINGHNARKRAEDISTAALDLPMNVDLVGTDCVHGEEFVRKSLDEIMAEFDKYVGVKEIKAQIKTIARNIQLDVANGRKPKIKDHFLFLGNPGTGKTTMARIFGDALNALGALPVGQFIEIGADSLISQYVGDSAKLVEKWVNKAMGGILFIDEAYQFVNNDHGKDAMDALIRYAENERGNLVMILAGYEKDMAALKKLNDGYDSRFNEKIMFRDYKPEELTEIFRGLVRDSEEHFTIAQDADEQLLNFFQNMYNMRQKDFGNARDVRNAYSKAVKRLKQRMNADPSVAPAITLEDLMGEEALEKHTVEDVLSSLDDLVGMANLKKDIRSIVGKAIIQRQRVERGLADPENNGIHIALTGNPGTGKTEVAKRLGHVFKAAGILPTDKVVVKEKKHLLDSFVNSAAKNMNEAVDEALGGILFIDEAYSLIPMDNPNEKSQDGKAAVESLMTRMANDAGKFITVIAGYQNLIDEFIANANPGLPSRFSNRIHIEDYSATELEKIYMQQVKKNRMQIDEDAVELLRKAICEMVAAKDENFGNARSVINLFKKTMQNQSDRLQMEFDLYNIPTEEMIRIKKADIPYNEAKKVDIEECFRELDQLVGLKSVKQEIHNLADSIFTEQEMARMENRQPDIPMFHYQFLGNPGTGKTTVARIMGSIFHSLGLLPTNKLLEVKPSDLIMGWQGQTAKQTRMMIKRGLGGVLFIDEAYGLHDGGFGEKDATPELLTLLNDYMGKMVAIVAGYPREMEAWKATNTGIDRRFEKKIYFEDYSADDLSVIFENLCKKKGVKLEDTACEEMHRYFEKLVRHKTPNFGNAAEAVKYFKQVRINQGARLRRLGNYTREDLYLFTFDDMIIR
;
A
#
# COMPACT_ATOMS: atom_id res chain seq x y z
N MET A 1 -75.48 39.60 6.11
CA MET A 1 -74.36 40.19 5.32
C MET A 1 -74.76 40.43 3.87
N ASP A 2 -74.46 41.59 3.28
CA ASP A 2 -74.67 41.84 1.86
C ASP A 2 -73.43 41.45 1.03
N CYS A 3 -73.65 40.81 -0.12
CA CYS A 3 -72.55 40.37 -0.98
C CYS A 3 -71.90 41.56 -1.70
N SER A 4 -70.61 41.79 -1.48
CA SER A 4 -69.84 42.83 -2.17
C SER A 4 -69.80 42.68 -3.70
N LYS A 5 -70.04 41.48 -4.24
CA LYS A 5 -70.04 41.22 -5.69
C LYS A 5 -71.41 41.40 -6.35
N CYS A 6 -72.52 41.06 -5.68
CA CYS A 6 -73.85 41.11 -6.29
C CYS A 6 -74.88 41.93 -5.52
N GLY A 7 -74.49 42.59 -4.42
CA GLY A 7 -75.33 43.46 -3.60
C GLY A 7 -76.49 42.76 -2.86
N ARG A 8 -76.59 41.43 -2.94
CA ARG A 8 -77.74 40.69 -2.37
C ARG A 8 -77.45 40.19 -0.96
N LYS A 9 -78.48 40.29 -0.12
CA LYS A 9 -78.47 39.89 1.28
C LYS A 9 -78.33 38.36 1.42
N ASN A 10 -77.35 37.96 2.22
CA ASN A 10 -77.10 36.57 2.63
C ASN A 10 -77.36 36.41 4.13
N ARG A 11 -77.58 35.15 4.53
CA ARG A 11 -77.68 34.73 5.93
C ARG A 11 -76.38 35.08 6.65
N ASP A 12 -76.45 35.43 7.92
CA ASP A 12 -75.30 36.01 8.64
C ASP A 12 -74.14 35.03 8.88
N ILE A 13 -74.36 33.73 8.71
CA ILE A 13 -73.36 32.66 8.81
C ILE A 13 -72.84 32.16 7.44
N ALA A 14 -73.25 32.77 6.34
CA ALA A 14 -72.92 32.27 5.00
C ALA A 14 -71.46 32.57 4.62
N LYS A 15 -70.63 31.52 4.46
CA LYS A 15 -69.23 31.64 3.99
C LYS A 15 -69.13 32.01 2.50
N TYR A 16 -70.14 31.66 1.71
CA TYR A 16 -70.25 31.96 0.29
C TYR A 16 -71.62 32.55 -0.03
N CYS A 17 -71.66 33.51 -0.95
CA CYS A 17 -72.89 34.09 -1.42
C CYS A 17 -73.73 33.05 -2.17
N LYS A 18 -74.93 32.77 -1.66
CA LYS A 18 -75.87 31.80 -2.25
C LYS A 18 -76.23 32.13 -3.71
N TRP A 19 -76.13 33.39 -4.10
CA TRP A 19 -76.59 33.88 -5.41
C TRP A 19 -75.52 33.88 -6.51
N CYS A 20 -74.24 34.05 -6.16
CA CYS A 20 -73.17 34.23 -7.15
C CYS A 20 -71.89 33.45 -6.83
N GLY A 21 -71.86 32.69 -5.73
CA GLY A 21 -70.72 31.87 -5.32
C GLY A 21 -69.53 32.64 -4.75
N ALA A 22 -69.56 33.97 -4.72
CA ALA A 22 -68.45 34.77 -4.19
C ALA A 22 -68.29 34.60 -2.67
N LYS A 23 -67.05 34.45 -2.21
CA LYS A 23 -66.69 34.35 -0.79
C LYS A 23 -67.02 35.69 -0.10
N LEU A 24 -67.77 35.65 1.00
CA LEU A 24 -68.14 36.85 1.74
C LEU A 24 -67.05 37.15 2.76
N ALA A 25 -66.42 38.33 2.63
CA ALA A 25 -65.29 38.74 3.44
C ALA A 25 -65.74 39.23 4.83
N ALA A 26 -65.91 38.29 5.76
CA ALA A 26 -65.83 38.51 7.21
C ALA A 26 -65.82 37.14 7.92
N ALA A 27 -64.67 36.49 7.86
CA ALA A 27 -64.17 35.63 8.92
C ALA A 27 -62.66 35.84 8.87
N SER A 28 -62.13 36.66 9.77
CA SER A 28 -60.72 36.57 10.14
C SER A 28 -60.42 35.10 10.31
N ASP A 29 -59.34 34.60 9.70
CA ASP A 29 -58.84 33.26 9.94
C ASP A 29 -58.78 33.09 11.45
N SER A 30 -59.72 32.30 11.94
CA SER A 30 -59.89 32.02 13.36
C SER A 30 -58.53 31.59 13.87
N GLU A 31 -58.05 32.27 14.90
CA GLU A 31 -57.18 31.67 15.90
C GLU A 31 -57.59 30.19 16.05
N PRO A 32 -56.63 29.25 16.07
CA PRO A 32 -56.97 27.86 16.31
C PRO A 32 -57.80 27.86 17.58
N VAL A 33 -59.04 27.37 17.46
CA VAL A 33 -60.03 27.24 18.55
C VAL A 33 -59.24 27.02 19.83
N GLY A 34 -59.18 28.04 20.68
CA GLY A 34 -58.54 27.91 21.98
C GLY A 34 -59.21 26.71 22.62
N HIS A 35 -58.44 25.66 22.87
CA HIS A 35 -58.92 24.58 23.71
C HIS A 35 -59.09 25.20 25.10
N ASP A 36 -60.23 25.83 25.40
CA ASP A 36 -60.63 26.07 26.77
C ASP A 36 -60.85 24.69 27.39
N GLY A 37 -59.84 24.21 28.12
CA GLY A 37 -59.80 22.85 28.64
C GLY A 37 -58.41 22.43 29.10
N PRO A 38 -58.30 21.26 29.77
CA PRO A 38 -57.07 20.78 30.43
C PRO A 38 -55.87 20.58 29.47
N PHE A 39 -56.10 20.58 28.15
CA PHE A 39 -55.08 20.38 27.12
C PHE A 39 -54.59 21.68 26.45
N ALA A 40 -55.08 22.85 26.87
CA ALA A 40 -54.75 24.16 26.28
C ALA A 40 -53.24 24.44 26.18
N LYS A 41 -52.52 24.03 27.23
CA LYS A 41 -51.08 24.29 27.42
C LYS A 41 -50.18 23.23 26.75
N LEU A 42 -50.73 22.37 25.89
CA LEU A 42 -49.98 21.34 25.17
C LEU A 42 -49.61 21.79 23.74
N TYR A 43 -48.65 22.71 23.64
CA TYR A 43 -48.18 23.25 22.35
C TYR A 43 -47.54 22.18 21.45
N ASP A 44 -47.79 22.28 20.14
CA ASP A 44 -47.33 21.36 19.09
C ASP A 44 -47.67 19.87 19.30
N LYS A 45 -48.68 19.56 20.12
CA LYS A 45 -49.04 18.19 20.50
C LYS A 45 -50.39 17.74 19.98
N LYS A 46 -50.84 18.25 18.83
CA LYS A 46 -52.17 17.96 18.28
C LYS A 46 -52.47 16.45 18.21
N GLY A 47 -51.52 15.64 17.74
CA GLY A 47 -51.71 14.19 17.68
C GLY A 47 -51.92 13.52 19.05
N ILE A 48 -51.24 14.00 20.09
CA ILE A 48 -51.43 13.53 21.46
C ILE A 48 -52.75 14.05 22.02
N ILE A 49 -53.11 15.30 21.75
CA ILE A 49 -54.39 15.90 22.17
C ILE A 49 -55.54 15.08 21.59
N ASP A 50 -55.53 14.79 20.28
CA ASP A 50 -56.57 13.98 19.63
C ASP A 50 -56.71 12.59 20.28
N GLN A 51 -55.58 11.93 20.60
CA GLN A 51 -55.56 10.65 21.32
C GLN A 51 -56.11 10.78 22.74
N LEU A 52 -55.69 11.80 23.49
CA LEU A 52 -56.13 12.05 24.85
C LEU A 52 -57.62 12.38 24.90
N GLU A 53 -58.13 13.22 24.02
CA GLU A 53 -59.56 13.52 23.92
C GLU A 53 -60.39 12.26 23.67
N GLU A 54 -59.93 11.36 22.80
CA GLU A 54 -60.58 10.07 22.57
C GLU A 54 -60.58 9.19 23.83
N ILE A 55 -59.43 9.10 24.52
CA ILE A 55 -59.28 8.32 25.76
C ILE A 55 -60.19 8.90 26.85
N MET A 56 -60.18 10.21 27.05
CA MET A 56 -60.99 10.90 28.04
C MET A 56 -62.48 10.76 27.77
N ALA A 57 -62.91 10.81 26.50
CA ALA A 57 -64.29 10.57 26.12
C ALA A 57 -64.74 9.13 26.45
N LYS A 58 -63.87 8.13 26.26
CA LYS A 58 -64.13 6.74 26.66
C LYS A 58 -64.18 6.59 28.18
N ALA A 59 -63.25 7.20 28.89
CA ALA A 59 -63.17 7.17 30.35
C ALA A 59 -64.43 7.77 30.98
N LYS A 60 -64.87 8.94 30.50
CA LYS A 60 -66.11 9.60 30.94
C LYS A 60 -67.35 8.74 30.71
N LYS A 61 -67.50 8.17 29.50
CA LYS A 61 -68.63 7.25 29.20
C LYS A 61 -68.65 6.05 30.13
N ARG A 62 -67.48 5.49 30.46
CA ARG A 62 -67.36 4.36 31.40
C ARG A 62 -67.76 4.78 32.81
N ALA A 63 -67.23 5.89 33.31
CA ALA A 63 -67.56 6.42 34.62
C ALA A 63 -69.07 6.72 34.77
N ASP A 64 -69.68 7.37 33.77
CA ASP A 64 -71.11 7.68 33.76
C ASP A 64 -71.99 6.42 33.65
N TRP A 65 -71.51 5.36 33.01
CA TRP A 65 -72.19 4.06 33.01
C TRP A 65 -72.10 3.39 34.39
N CYS A 66 -70.90 3.32 34.99
CA CYS A 66 -70.69 2.76 36.33
C CYS A 66 -71.58 3.44 37.39
N ARG A 67 -71.61 4.79 37.38
CA ARG A 67 -72.48 5.60 38.25
C ARG A 67 -73.97 5.28 38.08
N ARG A 68 -74.43 5.04 36.84
CA ARG A 68 -75.84 4.71 36.54
C ARG A 68 -76.20 3.26 36.82
N SER A 69 -75.26 2.33 36.63
CA SER A 69 -75.49 0.89 36.75
C SER A 69 -75.18 0.35 38.14
N GLY A 70 -74.56 1.14 39.03
CA GLY A 70 -74.14 0.71 40.36
C GLY A 70 -72.98 -0.28 40.36
N VAL A 71 -72.33 -0.47 39.20
CA VAL A 71 -71.15 -1.33 39.05
C VAL A 71 -69.93 -0.48 39.37
N LYS A 72 -69.17 -0.90 40.39
CA LYS A 72 -67.87 -0.27 40.72
C LYS A 72 -66.84 -0.53 39.61
N GLY A 73 -66.08 0.49 39.24
CA GLY A 73 -64.91 0.39 38.39
C GLY A 73 -64.74 1.54 37.39
N ARG A 74 -63.55 1.64 36.80
CA ARG A 74 -63.18 2.66 35.82
C ARG A 74 -62.59 2.05 34.53
N LEU A 75 -62.27 2.90 33.55
CA LEU A 75 -61.49 2.46 32.40
C LEU A 75 -60.06 2.12 32.87
N PRO A 76 -59.38 1.11 32.32
CA PRO A 76 -57.94 0.95 32.52
C PRO A 76 -57.20 2.21 32.07
N LEU A 77 -56.66 2.96 33.02
CA LEU A 77 -55.95 4.22 32.79
C LEU A 77 -54.55 4.06 33.37
N SER A 78 -53.60 3.71 32.51
CA SER A 78 -52.17 3.71 32.78
C SER A 78 -51.43 4.23 31.56
N PHE A 79 -50.49 5.14 31.77
CA PHE A 79 -49.84 5.88 30.67
C PHE A 79 -48.32 5.78 30.77
N VAL A 80 -47.67 5.59 29.62
CA VAL A 80 -46.24 5.82 29.46
C VAL A 80 -46.04 7.02 28.53
N ILE A 81 -45.27 8.00 28.97
CA ILE A 81 -44.99 9.24 28.23
C ILE A 81 -43.49 9.35 27.96
N THR A 82 -43.09 9.28 26.69
CA THR A 82 -41.69 9.33 26.26
C THR A 82 -41.39 10.55 25.38
N GLY A 83 -40.10 10.82 25.15
CA GLY A 83 -39.61 11.87 24.26
C GLY A 83 -38.39 12.61 24.81
N ASN A 84 -37.88 13.58 24.06
CA ASN A 84 -36.65 14.33 24.38
C ASN A 84 -36.77 15.23 25.63
N ALA A 85 -35.64 15.75 26.10
CA ALA A 85 -35.63 16.73 27.19
C ALA A 85 -36.43 18.00 26.79
N GLY A 86 -37.21 18.55 27.72
CA GLY A 86 -37.97 19.79 27.50
C GLY A 86 -39.16 19.69 26.55
N THR A 87 -39.54 18.50 26.08
CA THR A 87 -40.72 18.32 25.19
C THR A 87 -42.06 18.44 25.91
N GLY A 88 -42.10 18.70 27.22
CA GLY A 88 -43.36 18.86 27.97
C GLY A 88 -44.00 17.55 28.46
N LYS A 89 -43.24 16.47 28.63
CA LYS A 89 -43.76 15.18 29.13
C LYS A 89 -44.53 15.29 30.45
N LYS A 90 -43.99 16.02 31.42
CA LYS A 90 -44.67 16.27 32.71
C LYS A 90 -45.94 17.10 32.51
N THR A 91 -45.91 18.08 31.60
CA THR A 91 -47.08 18.88 31.26
C THR A 91 -48.23 18.02 30.72
N VAL A 92 -47.92 17.01 29.90
CA VAL A 92 -48.91 16.02 29.44
C VAL A 92 -49.47 15.21 30.62
N ALA A 93 -48.62 14.75 31.54
CA ALA A 93 -49.07 14.03 32.73
C ALA A 93 -50.01 14.88 33.62
N TYR A 94 -49.68 16.15 33.85
CA TYR A 94 -50.54 17.06 34.60
C TYR A 94 -51.86 17.36 33.89
N ALA A 95 -51.83 17.53 32.58
CA ALA A 95 -53.03 17.74 31.78
C ALA A 95 -53.98 16.53 31.84
N ILE A 96 -53.43 15.31 31.87
CA ILE A 96 -54.21 14.09 32.12
C ILE A 96 -54.86 14.12 33.51
N ALA A 97 -54.11 14.47 34.55
CA ALA A 97 -54.63 14.56 35.91
C ALA A 97 -55.77 15.59 36.02
N GLU A 98 -55.58 16.78 35.45
CA GLU A 98 -56.59 17.85 35.42
C GLU A 98 -57.86 17.40 34.68
N ALA A 99 -57.70 16.73 33.53
CA ALA A 99 -58.82 16.19 32.77
C ALA A 99 -59.62 15.17 33.59
N LEU A 100 -58.95 14.21 34.24
CA LEU A 100 -59.60 13.18 35.04
C LEU A 100 -60.26 13.73 36.32
N ASN A 101 -59.65 14.72 36.96
CA ASN A 101 -60.22 15.45 38.11
C ASN A 101 -61.50 16.18 37.71
N SER A 102 -61.50 16.90 36.57
CA SER A 102 -62.69 17.62 36.09
C SER A 102 -63.88 16.70 35.78
N MET A 103 -63.62 15.42 35.54
CA MET A 103 -64.63 14.39 35.29
C MET A 103 -65.10 13.66 36.56
N GLY A 104 -64.47 13.93 37.71
CA GLY A 104 -64.71 13.23 38.97
C GLY A 104 -64.35 11.75 38.91
N ILE A 105 -63.32 11.39 38.12
CA ILE A 105 -62.74 10.04 38.07
C ILE A 105 -61.64 9.89 39.12
N LEU A 106 -60.94 10.99 39.40
CA LEU A 106 -59.99 11.14 40.50
C LEU A 106 -60.60 12.05 41.58
N ASP A 107 -60.08 11.99 42.80
CA ASP A 107 -60.61 12.70 43.98
C ASP A 107 -60.27 14.20 44.06
N GLY A 108 -59.56 14.76 43.08
CA GLY A 108 -59.18 16.17 43.03
C GLY A 108 -57.86 16.50 43.76
N THR A 109 -57.21 15.52 44.38
CA THR A 109 -55.87 15.72 44.98
C THR A 109 -54.79 15.91 43.91
N LYS A 110 -53.67 16.55 44.30
CA LYS A 110 -52.53 16.73 43.40
C LYS A 110 -51.85 15.37 43.16
N PRO A 111 -51.35 15.09 41.94
CA PRO A 111 -50.60 13.86 41.68
C PRO A 111 -49.34 13.77 42.53
N ASP A 112 -49.05 12.58 43.04
CA ASP A 112 -47.81 12.26 43.73
C ASP A 112 -46.70 12.03 42.71
N ILE A 113 -45.59 12.76 42.84
CA ILE A 113 -44.46 12.66 41.92
C ILE A 113 -43.35 11.90 42.61
N ILE A 114 -42.98 10.77 42.03
CA ILE A 114 -41.98 9.87 42.58
C ILE A 114 -40.73 9.95 41.71
N LYS A 115 -39.64 10.42 42.31
CA LYS A 115 -38.32 10.43 41.64
C LYS A 115 -37.63 9.08 41.80
N PRO A 116 -36.61 8.76 40.98
CA PRO A 116 -35.90 7.48 41.07
C PRO A 116 -35.30 7.19 42.46
N VAL A 117 -34.89 8.24 43.19
CA VAL A 117 -34.34 8.12 44.56
C VAL A 117 -35.39 7.78 45.63
N GLU A 118 -36.66 8.05 45.37
CA GLU A 118 -37.79 7.81 46.28
C GLU A 118 -38.55 6.52 45.91
N TYR A 119 -38.18 5.88 44.80
CA TYR A 119 -38.92 4.76 44.21
C TYR A 119 -38.92 3.51 45.09
N ASP A 120 -37.76 3.12 45.63
CA ASP A 120 -37.66 1.92 46.46
C ASP A 120 -38.52 2.04 47.74
N VAL A 121 -38.60 3.25 48.32
CA VAL A 121 -39.43 3.54 49.49
C VAL A 121 -40.92 3.37 49.17
N LEU A 122 -41.37 3.82 47.99
CA LEU A 122 -42.75 3.62 47.54
C LEU A 122 -43.08 2.13 47.43
N ILE A 123 -42.25 1.35 46.74
CA ILE A 123 -42.53 -0.08 46.50
C ILE A 123 -42.52 -0.86 47.82
N GLU A 124 -41.56 -0.61 48.71
CA GLU A 124 -41.54 -1.25 50.02
C GLU A 124 -42.78 -0.90 50.86
N GLY A 125 -43.21 0.37 50.84
CA GLY A 125 -44.41 0.80 51.56
C GLY A 125 -45.70 0.20 51.01
N LEU A 126 -45.80 0.02 49.69
CA LEU A 126 -46.91 -0.67 49.03
C LEU A 126 -46.92 -2.18 49.33
N GLN A 127 -45.76 -2.82 49.48
CA GLN A 127 -45.66 -4.25 49.82
C GLN A 127 -46.04 -4.54 51.28
N LYS A 128 -45.80 -3.59 52.19
CA LYS A 128 -46.09 -3.73 53.62
C LYS A 128 -47.48 -3.21 54.03
N ASP A 129 -48.30 -2.76 53.07
CA ASP A 129 -49.57 -2.07 53.30
C ASP A 129 -49.44 -0.84 54.23
N GLU A 130 -48.25 -0.21 54.25
CA GLU A 130 -47.94 0.97 55.10
C GLU A 130 -48.39 2.29 54.45
N ILE A 131 -48.71 2.28 53.15
CA ILE A 131 -49.16 3.44 52.38
C ILE A 131 -50.64 3.26 52.04
N GLU A 132 -51.49 4.18 52.48
CA GLU A 132 -52.90 4.20 52.11
C GLU A 132 -53.07 4.62 50.64
N VAL A 133 -53.54 3.68 49.82
CA VAL A 133 -53.71 3.85 48.39
C VAL A 133 -55.03 4.58 48.12
N THR A 134 -54.97 5.89 47.86
CA THR A 134 -56.13 6.73 47.52
C THR A 134 -56.43 6.70 46.02
N SER A 135 -57.59 7.20 45.59
CA SER A 135 -57.97 7.33 44.18
C SER A 135 -57.32 8.54 43.49
N ASN A 136 -56.04 8.77 43.80
CA ASN A 136 -55.21 9.85 43.27
C ASN A 136 -54.37 9.38 42.05
N MET A 137 -53.38 10.15 41.61
CA MET A 137 -52.53 9.80 40.47
C MET A 137 -51.06 9.77 40.87
N ILE A 138 -50.35 8.71 40.51
CA ILE A 138 -48.92 8.54 40.75
C ILE A 138 -48.16 8.79 39.44
N ILE A 139 -47.19 9.72 39.47
CA ILE A 139 -46.30 10.03 38.36
C ILE A 139 -44.89 9.56 38.72
N ILE A 140 -44.39 8.57 38.00
CA ILE A 140 -42.98 8.17 38.10
C ILE A 140 -42.19 8.99 37.11
N ASP A 141 -41.37 9.88 37.63
CA ASP A 141 -40.55 10.79 36.86
C ASP A 141 -39.15 10.20 36.62
N GLU A 142 -38.55 10.55 35.49
CA GLU A 142 -37.23 10.03 35.07
C GLU A 142 -37.12 8.48 35.13
N ALA A 143 -38.20 7.76 34.81
CA ALA A 143 -38.28 6.31 34.96
C ALA A 143 -37.23 5.52 34.14
N HIS A 144 -36.67 6.14 33.10
CA HIS A 144 -35.54 5.61 32.34
C HIS A 144 -34.30 5.30 33.19
N ARG A 145 -34.13 5.97 34.34
CA ARG A 145 -33.04 5.68 35.29
C ARG A 145 -33.27 4.39 36.08
N LEU A 146 -34.52 3.96 36.19
CA LEU A 146 -34.88 2.70 36.83
C LEU A 146 -34.69 1.52 35.86
N CYS A 147 -34.54 1.76 34.55
CA CYS A 147 -34.32 0.76 33.50
C CYS A 147 -33.07 1.04 32.64
N PRO A 148 -31.85 0.77 33.15
CA PRO A 148 -30.61 1.07 32.41
C PRO A 148 -30.50 0.30 31.09
N ALA A 149 -30.10 1.01 30.04
CA ALA A 149 -30.10 0.54 28.63
C ALA A 149 -29.23 -0.70 28.34
N GLU A 150 -28.36 -1.11 29.27
CA GLU A 150 -27.47 -2.27 29.13
C GLU A 150 -28.09 -3.59 29.64
N LYS A 151 -29.25 -3.51 30.32
CA LYS A 151 -29.90 -4.65 31.01
C LYS A 151 -31.37 -4.81 30.61
N VAL A 152 -31.65 -4.66 29.32
CA VAL A 152 -33.03 -4.61 28.77
C VAL A 152 -33.83 -5.90 29.00
N SER A 153 -33.18 -7.02 29.30
CA SER A 153 -33.80 -8.34 29.50
C SER A 153 -33.72 -8.90 30.94
N GLU A 154 -33.23 -8.14 31.92
CA GLU A 154 -33.19 -8.55 33.33
C GLU A 154 -34.41 -7.99 34.08
N ILE A 155 -34.80 -8.60 35.22
CA ILE A 155 -35.85 -8.05 36.11
C ILE A 155 -35.39 -6.66 36.58
N VAL A 156 -36.18 -5.64 36.28
CA VAL A 156 -35.84 -4.23 36.48
C VAL A 156 -36.56 -3.68 37.71
N GLN A 157 -35.98 -2.70 38.41
CA GLN A 157 -36.66 -2.03 39.54
C GLN A 157 -38.08 -1.55 39.17
N LEU A 158 -38.28 -1.13 37.92
CA LEU A 158 -39.58 -0.71 37.37
C LEU A 158 -40.66 -1.81 37.42
N ASP A 159 -40.31 -3.09 37.50
CA ASP A 159 -41.29 -4.18 37.56
C ASP A 159 -42.18 -4.11 38.81
N GLY A 160 -41.66 -3.52 39.91
CA GLY A 160 -42.40 -3.31 41.14
C GLY A 160 -43.72 -2.55 40.91
N ILE A 161 -43.66 -1.35 40.32
CA ILE A 161 -44.87 -0.58 40.04
C ILE A 161 -45.71 -1.19 38.90
N LEU A 162 -45.07 -1.88 37.93
CA LEU A 162 -45.78 -2.49 36.80
C LEU A 162 -46.68 -3.63 37.26
N HIS A 163 -46.26 -4.38 38.28
CA HIS A 163 -47.10 -5.37 38.97
C HIS A 163 -48.38 -4.72 39.52
N TYR A 164 -48.25 -3.68 40.34
CA TYR A 164 -49.40 -2.94 40.90
C TYR A 164 -50.25 -2.26 39.82
N THR A 165 -49.64 -1.75 38.75
CA THR A 165 -50.37 -1.16 37.61
C THR A 165 -51.27 -2.20 36.92
N GLY A 166 -50.81 -3.46 36.84
CA GLY A 166 -51.59 -4.59 36.39
C GLY A 166 -52.72 -4.97 37.34
N GLU A 167 -52.47 -4.98 38.65
CA GLU A 167 -53.47 -5.32 39.68
C GLU A 167 -54.55 -4.25 39.84
N TRP A 168 -54.18 -2.97 39.86
CA TRP A 168 -55.09 -1.83 40.02
C TRP A 168 -55.88 -1.49 38.75
N ARG A 169 -55.75 -2.32 37.71
CA ARG A 169 -56.33 -2.10 36.40
C ARG A 169 -57.86 -2.08 36.50
N ALA A 170 -58.46 -0.97 36.08
CA ALA A 170 -59.90 -0.72 36.13
C ALA A 170 -60.55 -0.61 37.53
N ASP A 171 -59.77 -0.64 38.61
CA ASP A 171 -60.27 -0.39 39.97
C ASP A 171 -60.45 1.12 40.20
N GLU A 172 -61.62 1.54 40.67
CA GLU A 172 -61.95 2.95 40.91
C GLU A 172 -61.38 3.50 42.23
N ASP A 173 -61.07 2.61 43.19
CA ASP A 173 -60.55 2.98 44.51
C ASP A 173 -59.00 3.01 44.52
N LYS A 174 -58.35 2.77 43.37
CA LYS A 174 -56.88 2.72 43.21
C LYS A 174 -56.36 3.87 42.33
N PRO A 175 -55.07 4.23 42.39
CA PRO A 175 -54.54 5.39 41.68
C PRO A 175 -54.28 5.12 40.21
N VAL A 176 -54.24 6.18 39.40
CA VAL A 176 -53.77 6.12 37.99
C VAL A 176 -52.26 6.21 37.98
N VAL A 177 -51.58 5.30 37.27
CA VAL A 177 -50.11 5.31 37.16
C VAL A 177 -49.68 5.93 35.83
N VAL A 178 -48.80 6.92 35.89
CA VAL A 178 -48.17 7.56 34.72
C VAL A 178 -46.66 7.49 34.84
N ILE A 179 -46.01 6.89 33.85
CA ILE A 179 -44.56 6.69 33.83
C ILE A 179 -43.96 7.61 32.77
N VAL A 180 -43.00 8.44 33.17
CA VAL A 180 -42.39 9.47 32.31
C VAL A 180 -40.90 9.17 32.10
N GLY A 181 -40.44 9.16 30.85
CA GLY A 181 -39.03 8.85 30.53
C GLY A 181 -38.53 9.38 29.19
N ASN A 182 -37.31 9.02 28.84
CA ASN A 182 -36.72 9.26 27.51
C ASN A 182 -36.92 8.02 26.61
N ASP A 183 -36.19 7.94 25.49
CA ASP A 183 -36.29 6.83 24.55
C ASP A 183 -35.76 5.49 25.10
N ASP A 184 -34.93 5.48 26.15
CA ASP A 184 -34.48 4.23 26.78
C ASP A 184 -35.66 3.50 27.43
N LEU A 185 -36.58 4.26 28.04
CA LEU A 185 -37.84 3.72 28.56
C LEU A 185 -38.71 3.12 27.45
N LYS A 186 -38.74 3.75 26.27
CA LYS A 186 -39.48 3.23 25.10
C LYS A 186 -38.91 1.88 24.67
N LYS A 187 -37.58 1.81 24.51
CA LYS A 187 -36.85 0.58 24.16
C LYS A 187 -37.11 -0.55 25.17
N PHE A 188 -37.17 -0.23 26.46
CA PHE A 188 -37.52 -1.20 27.51
C PHE A 188 -38.90 -1.85 27.27
N PHE A 189 -39.96 -1.06 27.02
CA PHE A 189 -41.30 -1.60 26.75
C PHE A 189 -41.44 -2.27 25.37
N GLU A 190 -40.59 -1.94 24.41
CA GLU A 190 -40.54 -2.64 23.11
C GLU A 190 -39.89 -4.03 23.23
N ALA A 191 -38.89 -4.16 24.10
CA ALA A 191 -38.19 -5.41 24.34
C ALA A 191 -38.89 -6.36 25.33
N ASN A 192 -39.79 -5.84 26.19
CA ASN A 192 -40.49 -6.61 27.22
C ASN A 192 -42.02 -6.61 26.99
N PRO A 193 -42.56 -7.59 26.25
CA PRO A 193 -44.00 -7.66 25.95
C PRO A 193 -44.90 -7.75 27.19
N GLU A 194 -44.44 -8.41 28.26
CA GLU A 194 -45.20 -8.55 29.52
C GLU A 194 -45.37 -7.20 30.23
N ALA A 195 -44.28 -6.45 30.39
CA ALA A 195 -44.30 -5.08 30.89
C ALA A 195 -45.15 -4.16 30.00
N ARG A 196 -45.12 -4.34 28.68
CA ARG A 196 -45.97 -3.57 27.76
C ARG A 196 -47.45 -3.84 27.96
N ASN A 197 -47.83 -5.07 28.28
CA ASN A 197 -49.23 -5.50 28.45
C ASN A 197 -49.89 -4.96 29.73
N SER A 198 -49.11 -4.52 30.72
CA SER A 198 -49.62 -3.88 31.94
C SER A 198 -49.95 -2.39 31.75
N ILE A 199 -49.46 -1.77 30.67
CA ILE A 199 -49.71 -0.36 30.32
C ILE A 199 -50.84 -0.25 29.29
N SER A 200 -51.75 0.71 29.52
CA SER A 200 -52.93 0.91 28.67
C SER A 200 -52.64 1.82 27.48
N TYR A 201 -51.83 2.86 27.66
CA TYR A 201 -51.58 3.89 26.65
C TYR A 201 -50.11 4.31 26.61
N PHE A 202 -49.56 4.44 25.39
CA PHE A 202 -48.22 4.95 25.14
C PHE A 202 -48.33 6.25 24.35
N LEU A 203 -47.74 7.32 24.88
CA LEU A 203 -47.76 8.65 24.30
C LEU A 203 -46.34 9.14 24.06
N GLU A 204 -46.04 9.53 22.83
CA GLU A 204 -44.71 10.01 22.44
C GLU A 204 -44.76 11.51 22.17
N THR A 205 -43.97 12.26 22.92
CA THR A 205 -43.88 13.72 22.80
C THR A 205 -42.85 14.11 21.76
N THR A 206 -43.26 15.00 20.85
CA THR A 206 -42.37 15.62 19.86
C THR A 206 -41.69 16.87 20.41
N ASP A 207 -40.59 17.25 19.77
CA ASP A 207 -39.89 18.51 19.98
C ASP A 207 -40.80 19.72 19.74
N ILE A 208 -40.49 20.82 20.42
CA ILE A 208 -41.30 22.04 20.43
C ILE A 208 -40.74 22.98 19.37
N THR A 209 -41.61 23.50 18.51
CA THR A 209 -41.20 24.47 17.48
C THR A 209 -40.77 25.78 18.13
N VAL A 210 -39.93 26.56 17.44
CA VAL A 210 -39.52 27.89 17.93
C VAL A 210 -40.73 28.79 18.22
N GLN A 211 -41.75 28.74 17.36
CA GLN A 211 -42.99 29.51 17.56
C GLN A 211 -43.70 29.15 18.86
N SER A 212 -43.78 27.85 19.16
CA SER A 212 -44.33 27.38 20.43
C SER A 212 -43.43 27.67 21.62
N MET A 213 -42.11 27.73 21.46
CA MET A 213 -41.20 28.19 22.52
C MET A 213 -41.41 29.67 22.85
N VAL A 214 -41.59 30.52 21.83
CA VAL A 214 -41.98 31.94 22.02
C VAL A 214 -43.31 32.02 22.75
N ARG A 215 -44.29 31.20 22.36
CA ARG A 215 -45.61 31.16 23.03
C ARG A 215 -45.51 30.71 24.48
N ILE A 216 -44.77 29.63 24.78
CA ILE A 216 -44.52 29.19 26.16
C ILE A 216 -43.88 30.31 26.99
N THR A 217 -42.94 31.05 26.40
CA THR A 217 -42.29 32.19 27.07
C THR A 217 -43.31 33.29 27.37
N CYS A 218 -44.18 33.61 26.41
CA CYS A 218 -45.26 34.59 26.61
C CYS A 218 -46.23 34.13 27.70
N ASP A 219 -46.70 32.89 27.66
CA ASP A 219 -47.68 32.36 28.61
C ASP A 219 -47.11 32.31 30.05
N ILE A 220 -45.79 32.05 30.22
CA ILE A 220 -45.12 32.15 31.53
C ILE A 220 -45.06 33.61 32.01
N LEU A 221 -44.72 34.56 31.12
CA LEU A 221 -44.68 35.98 31.48
C LEU A 221 -46.08 36.53 31.81
N GLU A 222 -47.13 36.05 31.14
CA GLU A 222 -48.51 36.43 31.41
C GLU A 222 -48.97 35.99 32.80
N GLU A 223 -48.52 34.82 33.29
CA GLU A 223 -48.74 34.36 34.67
C GLU A 223 -48.10 35.32 35.70
N GLU A 224 -47.07 36.07 35.30
CA GLU A 224 -46.41 37.12 36.10
C GLU A 224 -46.93 38.55 35.79
N HIS A 225 -48.06 38.66 35.10
CA HIS A 225 -48.67 39.93 34.66
C HIS A 225 -47.81 40.78 33.70
N ARG A 226 -47.00 40.12 32.85
CA ARG A 226 -46.14 40.78 31.86
C ARG A 226 -46.42 40.26 30.45
N SER A 227 -46.20 41.11 29.45
CA SER A 227 -46.43 40.82 28.02
C SER A 227 -45.26 41.31 27.17
N LEU A 228 -44.93 40.63 26.07
CA LEU A 228 -43.86 41.04 25.15
C LEU A 228 -44.41 41.86 23.98
N SER A 229 -43.68 42.91 23.56
CA SER A 229 -43.96 43.60 22.29
C SER A 229 -43.76 42.67 21.09
N GLU A 230 -44.39 42.97 19.94
CA GLU A 230 -44.22 42.15 18.73
C GLU A 230 -42.76 42.13 18.23
N GLU A 231 -42.04 43.23 18.36
CA GLU A 231 -40.61 43.31 18.04
C GLU A 231 -39.77 42.46 19.01
N ALA A 232 -40.13 42.43 20.29
CA ALA A 232 -39.49 41.60 21.31
C ALA A 232 -39.73 40.10 21.06
N LYS A 233 -40.95 39.71 20.64
CA LYS A 233 -41.26 38.34 20.22
C LYS A 233 -40.45 37.91 19.00
N GLN A 234 -40.32 38.77 17.99
CA GLN A 234 -39.50 38.49 16.80
C GLN A 234 -38.01 38.39 17.13
N LYS A 235 -37.51 39.23 18.05
CA LYS A 235 -36.13 39.13 18.56
C LYS A 235 -35.91 37.81 19.30
N LEU A 236 -36.85 37.44 20.17
CA LEU A 236 -36.83 36.18 20.90
C LEU A 236 -36.87 34.97 19.97
N GLU A 237 -37.64 35.02 18.88
CA GLU A 237 -37.66 33.99 17.84
C GLU A 237 -36.27 33.81 17.20
N ARG A 238 -35.60 34.90 16.82
CA ARG A 238 -34.24 34.86 16.24
C ARG A 238 -33.19 34.33 17.23
N ILE A 239 -33.35 34.62 18.51
CA ILE A 239 -32.49 34.09 19.57
C ILE A 239 -32.71 32.59 19.73
N PHE A 240 -33.96 32.12 19.79
CA PHE A 240 -34.24 30.68 19.88
C PHE A 240 -33.74 29.89 18.67
N VAL A 241 -33.82 30.45 17.45
CA VAL A 241 -33.20 29.82 16.27
C VAL A 241 -31.68 29.72 16.45
N ASN A 242 -31.03 30.75 16.98
CA ASN A 242 -29.59 30.72 17.24
C ASN A 242 -29.21 29.72 18.35
N ASP A 243 -30.00 29.66 19.43
CA ASP A 243 -29.82 28.70 20.52
C ASP A 243 -29.92 27.26 20.02
N GLN A 244 -30.87 26.97 19.13
CA GLN A 244 -31.00 25.65 18.49
C GLN A 244 -29.81 25.33 17.57
N ARG A 245 -29.20 26.34 16.93
CA ARG A 245 -27.97 26.18 16.13
C ARG A 245 -26.73 25.93 17.00
N LYS A 246 -26.74 26.32 18.28
CA LYS A 246 -25.62 26.18 19.23
C LYS A 246 -26.02 25.28 20.41
N THR A 247 -26.14 23.98 20.14
CA THR A 247 -26.63 22.96 21.09
C THR A 247 -25.74 22.73 22.33
N GLU A 248 -24.55 23.34 22.39
CA GLU A 248 -23.64 23.29 23.55
C GLU A 248 -23.94 24.37 24.62
N SER A 249 -24.92 25.25 24.37
CA SER A 249 -25.30 26.27 25.35
C SER A 249 -26.02 25.66 26.57
N ALA A 250 -25.63 26.07 27.77
CA ALA A 250 -26.10 25.55 29.06
C ALA A 250 -27.57 25.87 29.41
N LEU A 251 -28.44 26.15 28.43
CA LEU A 251 -29.81 26.64 28.60
C LEU A 251 -30.89 25.55 28.47
N GLY A 252 -30.52 24.31 28.14
CA GLY A 252 -31.46 23.20 27.92
C GLY A 252 -32.08 23.20 26.52
N ILE A 253 -32.82 22.14 26.17
CA ILE A 253 -33.47 21.96 24.85
C ILE A 253 -34.99 22.17 24.99
N ASN A 254 -35.66 22.65 23.93
CA ASN A 254 -37.11 22.83 23.86
C ASN A 254 -37.67 23.74 24.99
N GLY A 255 -38.72 23.30 25.70
CA GLY A 255 -39.42 24.08 26.72
C GLY A 255 -38.59 24.46 27.94
N HIS A 256 -37.47 23.77 28.23
CA HIS A 256 -36.54 24.20 29.27
C HIS A 256 -35.84 25.51 28.89
N ASN A 257 -35.44 25.66 27.62
CA ASN A 257 -34.90 26.91 27.12
C ASN A 257 -35.97 28.01 27.16
N ALA A 258 -37.20 27.72 26.72
CA ALA A 258 -38.30 28.69 26.79
C ALA A 258 -38.55 29.22 28.22
N ARG A 259 -38.60 28.33 29.22
CA ARG A 259 -38.74 28.73 30.63
C ARG A 259 -37.54 29.56 31.12
N LYS A 260 -36.31 29.13 30.84
CA LYS A 260 -35.12 29.85 31.28
C LYS A 260 -35.03 31.25 30.64
N ARG A 261 -35.41 31.39 29.37
CA ARG A 261 -35.54 32.71 28.73
C ARG A 261 -36.66 33.55 29.35
N ALA A 262 -37.78 32.95 29.75
CA ALA A 262 -38.82 33.66 30.49
C ALA A 262 -38.29 34.19 31.83
N GLU A 263 -37.53 33.38 32.57
CA GLU A 263 -36.86 33.77 33.83
C GLU A 263 -35.84 34.90 33.61
N ASP A 264 -35.01 34.80 32.56
CA ASP A 264 -34.02 35.84 32.20
C ASP A 264 -34.72 37.16 31.83
N ILE A 265 -35.78 37.09 31.01
CA ILE A 265 -36.58 38.26 30.63
C ILE A 265 -37.26 38.86 31.85
N SER A 266 -37.84 38.04 32.73
CA SER A 266 -38.51 38.51 33.93
C SER A 266 -37.53 39.18 34.89
N THR A 267 -36.33 38.60 35.05
CA THR A 267 -35.24 39.19 35.83
C THR A 267 -34.80 40.53 35.26
N ALA A 268 -34.56 40.61 33.94
CA ALA A 268 -34.18 41.86 33.28
C ALA A 268 -35.29 42.93 33.36
N ALA A 269 -36.55 42.50 33.38
CA ALA A 269 -37.69 43.39 33.54
C ALA A 269 -37.96 43.79 35.01
N LEU A 270 -37.21 43.30 36.01
CA LEU A 270 -37.27 43.84 37.39
C LEU A 270 -36.72 45.28 37.47
N ASP A 271 -35.82 45.65 36.56
CA ASP A 271 -35.25 46.99 36.48
C ASP A 271 -36.22 48.01 35.83
N LEU A 272 -37.39 47.57 35.36
CA LEU A 272 -38.44 48.43 34.82
C LEU A 272 -39.35 49.01 35.93
N PRO A 273 -39.93 50.21 35.72
CA PRO A 273 -40.93 50.76 36.64
C PRO A 273 -42.12 49.81 36.85
N MET A 274 -42.67 49.74 38.08
CA MET A 274 -43.78 48.83 38.46
C MET A 274 -45.05 48.90 37.58
N ASN A 275 -45.20 49.92 36.74
CA ASN A 275 -46.38 50.15 35.91
C ASN A 275 -46.18 49.71 34.44
N VAL A 276 -45.11 48.98 34.14
CA VAL A 276 -44.79 48.55 32.77
C VAL A 276 -45.14 47.08 32.61
N ASP A 277 -46.31 46.85 31.99
CA ASP A 277 -46.80 45.50 31.67
C ASP A 277 -46.28 45.01 30.29
N LEU A 278 -45.75 45.90 29.45
CA LEU A 278 -45.24 45.60 28.11
C LEU A 278 -43.71 45.69 28.07
N VAL A 279 -43.07 44.53 27.94
CA VAL A 279 -41.61 44.37 27.89
C VAL A 279 -41.11 44.51 26.45
N GLY A 280 -40.20 45.45 26.23
CA GLY A 280 -39.56 45.73 24.94
C GLY A 280 -38.33 44.85 24.65
N THR A 281 -37.68 45.11 23.52
CA THR A 281 -36.49 44.37 23.06
C THR A 281 -35.28 44.43 24.00
N ASP A 282 -35.25 45.42 24.88
CA ASP A 282 -34.11 45.71 25.76
C ASP A 282 -33.93 44.65 26.86
N CYS A 283 -35.02 44.02 27.31
CA CYS A 283 -35.01 42.95 28.30
C CYS A 283 -34.84 41.55 27.67
N VAL A 284 -34.84 41.46 26.33
CA VAL A 284 -34.64 40.21 25.60
C VAL A 284 -33.18 40.09 25.20
N HIS A 285 -32.39 39.42 26.05
CA HIS A 285 -30.96 39.24 25.86
C HIS A 285 -30.62 37.91 25.15
N GLY A 286 -29.69 37.96 24.19
CA GLY A 286 -29.20 36.79 23.46
C GLY A 286 -28.59 37.18 22.12
N GLU A 287 -27.80 36.28 21.53
CA GLU A 287 -27.29 36.45 20.17
C GLU A 287 -28.38 36.10 19.15
N GLU A 288 -28.67 37.02 18.25
CA GLU A 288 -29.68 36.83 17.20
C GLU A 288 -29.08 36.12 15.97
N PHE A 289 -29.84 35.19 15.39
CA PHE A 289 -29.52 34.67 14.06
C PHE A 289 -30.35 35.38 12.99
N VAL A 290 -29.67 36.04 12.05
CA VAL A 290 -30.28 36.68 10.88
C VAL A 290 -30.04 35.80 9.65
N ARG A 291 -31.13 35.35 9.02
CA ARG A 291 -31.06 34.56 7.78
C ARG A 291 -30.64 35.45 6.63
N LYS A 292 -29.65 35.00 5.85
CA LYS A 292 -29.32 35.60 4.55
C LYS A 292 -30.46 35.35 3.56
N SER A 293 -30.66 36.29 2.64
CA SER A 293 -31.55 36.10 1.50
C SER A 293 -30.94 35.14 0.47
N LEU A 294 -31.78 34.53 -0.36
CA LEU A 294 -31.29 33.66 -1.43
C LEU A 294 -30.40 34.42 -2.42
N ASP A 295 -30.70 35.69 -2.71
CA ASP A 295 -29.91 36.51 -3.63
C ASP A 295 -28.51 36.80 -3.10
N GLU A 296 -28.38 37.09 -1.80
CA GLU A 296 -27.08 37.25 -1.13
C GLU A 296 -26.25 35.96 -1.19
N ILE A 297 -26.89 34.81 -1.00
CA ILE A 297 -26.21 33.50 -1.06
C ILE A 297 -25.81 33.15 -2.50
N MET A 298 -26.66 33.46 -3.48
CA MET A 298 -26.32 33.26 -4.89
C MET A 298 -25.13 34.15 -5.32
N ALA A 299 -25.07 35.39 -4.83
CA ALA A 299 -23.92 36.26 -5.00
C ALA A 299 -22.66 35.73 -4.29
N GLU A 300 -22.82 35.05 -3.15
CA GLU A 300 -21.72 34.37 -2.46
C GLU A 300 -21.15 33.23 -3.32
N PHE A 301 -22.00 32.45 -3.99
CA PHE A 301 -21.53 31.46 -4.96
C PHE A 301 -20.82 32.09 -6.18
N ASP A 302 -21.12 33.34 -6.57
CA ASP A 302 -20.41 34.01 -7.68
C ASP A 302 -18.94 34.33 -7.36
N LYS A 303 -18.56 34.33 -6.07
CA LYS A 303 -17.17 34.53 -5.64
C LYS A 303 -16.28 33.30 -5.87
N TYR A 304 -16.87 32.12 -6.00
CA TYR A 304 -16.13 30.87 -6.12
C TYR A 304 -16.04 30.40 -7.58
N VAL A 305 -14.86 29.94 -7.97
CA VAL A 305 -14.60 29.41 -9.31
C VAL A 305 -15.16 27.97 -9.42
N GLY A 306 -15.67 27.58 -10.59
CA GLY A 306 -16.07 26.20 -10.89
C GLY A 306 -17.43 25.73 -10.36
N VAL A 307 -18.22 26.59 -9.72
CA VAL A 307 -19.46 26.19 -9.00
C VAL A 307 -20.74 26.12 -9.87
N LYS A 308 -20.60 25.94 -11.19
CA LYS A 308 -21.75 26.01 -12.12
C LYS A 308 -22.79 24.91 -11.86
N GLU A 309 -22.33 23.69 -11.60
CA GLU A 309 -23.19 22.51 -11.39
C GLU A 309 -24.02 22.65 -10.11
N ILE A 310 -23.39 23.04 -9.00
CA ILE A 310 -24.11 23.22 -7.72
C ILE A 310 -25.12 24.38 -7.77
N LYS A 311 -24.79 25.49 -8.46
CA LYS A 311 -25.73 26.60 -8.70
C LYS A 311 -26.97 26.13 -9.45
N ALA A 312 -26.81 25.30 -10.48
CA ALA A 312 -27.92 24.76 -11.24
C ALA A 312 -28.83 23.87 -10.37
N GLN A 313 -28.22 23.07 -9.49
CA GLN A 313 -28.96 22.23 -8.55
C GLN A 313 -29.76 23.06 -7.53
N ILE A 314 -29.16 24.09 -6.94
CA ILE A 314 -29.84 24.99 -6.00
C ILE A 314 -31.01 25.71 -6.68
N LYS A 315 -30.83 26.21 -7.91
CA LYS A 315 -31.92 26.83 -8.67
C LYS A 315 -33.07 25.84 -8.93
N THR A 316 -32.75 24.57 -9.16
CA THR A 316 -33.74 23.50 -9.34
C THR A 316 -34.50 23.23 -8.05
N ILE A 317 -33.80 23.10 -6.92
CA ILE A 317 -34.39 22.91 -5.59
C ILE A 317 -35.27 24.11 -5.21
N ALA A 318 -34.77 25.34 -5.39
CA ALA A 318 -35.50 26.58 -5.13
C ALA A 318 -36.82 26.62 -5.90
N ARG A 319 -36.80 26.29 -7.20
CA ARG A 319 -37.99 26.24 -8.04
C ARG A 319 -38.99 25.19 -7.53
N ASN A 320 -38.54 24.01 -7.13
CA ASN A 320 -39.40 22.96 -6.58
C ASN A 320 -40.05 23.38 -5.26
N ILE A 321 -39.27 24.00 -4.37
CA ILE A 321 -39.76 24.51 -3.09
C ILE A 321 -40.79 25.64 -3.31
N GLN A 322 -40.52 26.57 -4.23
CA GLN A 322 -41.45 27.64 -4.57
C GLN A 322 -42.79 27.09 -5.11
N LEU A 323 -42.75 26.01 -5.91
CA LEU A 323 -43.95 25.32 -6.37
C LEU A 323 -44.73 24.67 -5.21
N ASP A 324 -44.04 24.02 -4.27
CA ASP A 324 -44.69 23.41 -3.10
C ASP A 324 -45.35 24.48 -2.22
N VAL A 325 -44.66 25.60 -1.97
CA VAL A 325 -45.20 26.74 -1.20
C VAL A 325 -46.41 27.34 -1.91
N ALA A 326 -46.37 27.52 -3.23
CA ALA A 326 -47.51 28.00 -4.02
C ALA A 326 -48.72 27.05 -3.96
N ASN A 327 -48.46 25.74 -3.80
CA ASN A 327 -49.49 24.71 -3.61
C ASN A 327 -49.95 24.57 -2.14
N GLY A 328 -49.53 25.47 -1.24
CA GLY A 328 -49.89 25.44 0.18
C GLY A 328 -49.21 24.33 0.99
N ARG A 329 -48.15 23.71 0.44
CA ARG A 329 -47.34 22.70 1.14
C ARG A 329 -46.16 23.37 1.84
N LYS A 330 -45.69 22.74 2.93
CA LYS A 330 -44.50 23.22 3.64
C LYS A 330 -43.25 23.00 2.78
N PRO A 331 -42.31 23.97 2.72
CA PRO A 331 -41.04 23.80 2.04
C PRO A 331 -40.25 22.67 2.71
N LYS A 332 -39.96 21.59 1.98
CA LYS A 332 -39.18 20.45 2.47
C LYS A 332 -38.25 19.93 1.39
N ILE A 333 -37.09 19.41 1.80
CA ILE A 333 -36.15 18.69 0.94
C ILE A 333 -36.03 17.25 1.42
N LYS A 334 -36.31 16.29 0.54
CA LYS A 334 -36.29 14.87 0.91
C LYS A 334 -34.99 14.15 0.51
N ASP A 335 -34.22 14.79 -0.36
CA ASP A 335 -33.04 14.20 -0.96
C ASP A 335 -31.82 14.35 -0.04
N HIS A 336 -30.94 13.35 -0.09
CA HIS A 336 -29.60 13.40 0.50
C HIS A 336 -28.56 13.34 -0.61
N PHE A 337 -27.40 13.95 -0.36
CA PHE A 337 -26.45 14.27 -1.42
C PHE A 337 -25.13 13.52 -1.28
N LEU A 338 -24.53 13.20 -2.42
CA LEU A 338 -23.15 12.72 -2.52
C LEU A 338 -22.29 13.80 -3.16
N PHE A 339 -21.29 14.26 -2.45
CA PHE A 339 -20.32 15.25 -2.94
C PHE A 339 -19.05 14.50 -3.34
N LEU A 340 -18.86 14.29 -4.63
CA LEU A 340 -17.81 13.43 -5.17
C LEU A 340 -16.73 14.26 -5.86
N GLY A 341 -15.47 14.10 -5.47
CA GLY A 341 -14.36 14.76 -6.16
C GLY A 341 -13.06 14.72 -5.37
N ASN A 342 -11.96 15.12 -6.02
CA ASN A 342 -10.61 15.13 -5.46
C ASN A 342 -10.46 16.13 -4.28
N PRO A 343 -9.36 16.07 -3.51
CA PRO A 343 -9.12 17.01 -2.42
C PRO A 343 -9.04 18.44 -2.96
N GLY A 344 -9.48 19.42 -2.17
CA GLY A 344 -9.34 20.83 -2.53
C GLY A 344 -10.21 21.31 -3.71
N THR A 345 -11.22 20.55 -4.13
CA THR A 345 -12.24 20.98 -5.10
C THR A 345 -13.39 21.80 -4.48
N GLY A 346 -13.33 22.06 -3.17
CA GLY A 346 -14.27 22.94 -2.47
C GLY A 346 -15.54 22.28 -1.91
N LYS A 347 -15.59 20.94 -1.80
CA LYS A 347 -16.76 20.17 -1.31
C LYS A 347 -17.35 20.74 0.00
N THR A 348 -16.54 20.85 1.05
CA THR A 348 -16.96 21.33 2.38
C THR A 348 -17.43 22.78 2.34
N THR A 349 -16.70 23.65 1.64
CA THR A 349 -17.08 25.06 1.47
C THR A 349 -18.43 25.18 0.75
N MET A 350 -18.62 24.42 -0.33
CA MET A 350 -19.86 24.42 -1.10
C MET A 350 -21.03 23.80 -0.32
N ALA A 351 -20.78 22.80 0.53
CA ALA A 351 -21.80 22.21 1.39
C ALA A 351 -22.34 23.22 2.43
N ARG A 352 -21.47 24.08 2.98
CA ARG A 352 -21.88 25.15 3.91
C ARG A 352 -22.80 26.16 3.22
N ILE A 353 -22.40 26.68 2.06
CA ILE A 353 -23.20 27.64 1.30
C ILE A 353 -24.50 26.99 0.80
N PHE A 354 -24.45 25.70 0.45
CA PHE A 354 -25.65 24.91 0.12
C PHE A 354 -26.63 24.83 1.31
N GLY A 355 -26.13 24.64 2.54
CA GLY A 355 -26.95 24.69 3.75
C GLY A 355 -27.59 26.04 4.02
N ASP A 356 -26.83 27.12 3.86
CA ASP A 356 -27.36 28.48 3.95
C ASP A 356 -28.48 28.70 2.90
N ALA A 357 -28.30 28.23 1.67
CA ALA A 357 -29.31 28.34 0.62
C ALA A 357 -30.61 27.61 0.99
N LEU A 358 -30.52 26.40 1.53
CA LEU A 358 -31.69 25.64 1.97
C LEU A 358 -32.40 26.27 3.17
N ASN A 359 -31.65 26.91 4.07
CA ASN A 359 -32.22 27.66 5.19
C ASN A 359 -32.94 28.92 4.70
N ALA A 360 -32.37 29.65 3.73
CA ALA A 360 -33.00 30.81 3.11
C ALA A 360 -34.29 30.47 2.36
N LEU A 361 -34.35 29.28 1.75
CA LEU A 361 -35.55 28.74 1.11
C LEU A 361 -36.61 28.22 2.11
N GLY A 362 -36.29 28.20 3.40
CA GLY A 362 -37.17 27.69 4.46
C GLY A 362 -37.29 26.16 4.50
N ALA A 363 -36.54 25.42 3.68
CA ALA A 363 -36.54 23.96 3.68
C ALA A 363 -35.85 23.36 4.91
N LEU A 364 -34.91 24.10 5.52
CA LEU A 364 -34.25 23.76 6.77
C LEU A 364 -34.56 24.84 7.82
N PRO A 365 -35.51 24.59 8.76
CA PRO A 365 -35.98 25.62 9.69
C PRO A 365 -34.90 26.18 10.62
N VAL A 366 -33.95 25.36 11.04
CA VAL A 366 -32.84 25.76 11.93
C VAL A 366 -31.60 26.08 11.09
N GLY A 367 -31.28 25.22 10.12
CA GLY A 367 -30.22 25.45 9.14
C GLY A 367 -28.81 25.39 9.71
N GLN A 368 -28.59 24.72 10.85
CA GLN A 368 -27.27 24.45 11.38
C GLN A 368 -26.48 23.53 10.43
N PHE A 369 -25.16 23.69 10.40
CA PHE A 369 -24.26 22.86 9.61
C PHE A 369 -23.31 22.11 10.55
N ILE A 370 -23.46 20.79 10.63
CA ILE A 370 -22.62 19.93 11.45
C ILE A 370 -21.64 19.21 10.52
N GLU A 371 -20.35 19.47 10.71
CA GLU A 371 -19.25 18.85 9.96
C GLU A 371 -18.53 17.84 10.86
N ILE A 372 -18.44 16.59 10.39
CA ILE A 372 -17.72 15.52 11.08
C ILE A 372 -16.98 14.65 10.06
N GLY A 373 -15.91 13.99 10.50
CA GLY A 373 -15.28 12.91 9.76
C GLY A 373 -15.99 11.58 10.00
N ALA A 374 -15.82 10.62 9.09
CA ALA A 374 -16.34 9.27 9.24
C ALA A 374 -15.80 8.55 10.50
N ASP A 375 -14.56 8.85 10.90
CA ASP A 375 -13.92 8.38 12.13
C ASP A 375 -14.73 8.70 13.41
N SER A 376 -15.40 9.85 13.43
CA SER A 376 -16.22 10.32 14.56
C SER A 376 -17.52 9.52 14.75
N LEU A 377 -17.84 8.64 13.79
CA LEU A 377 -19.03 7.80 13.77
C LEU A 377 -18.74 6.32 14.00
N ILE A 378 -17.45 5.92 14.05
CA ILE A 378 -17.04 4.52 14.18
C ILE A 378 -16.48 4.28 15.58
N SER A 379 -17.14 3.41 16.35
CA SER A 379 -16.66 2.95 17.65
C SER A 379 -15.80 1.69 17.53
N GLN A 380 -14.92 1.46 18.52
CA GLN A 380 -14.17 0.21 18.69
C GLN A 380 -15.01 -0.91 19.34
N TYR A 381 -16.19 -0.57 19.88
CA TYR A 381 -17.09 -1.51 20.54
C TYR A 381 -18.32 -1.79 19.67
N VAL A 382 -18.67 -3.07 19.52
CA VAL A 382 -19.80 -3.53 18.70
C VAL A 382 -21.12 -2.94 19.23
N GLY A 383 -21.86 -2.23 18.38
CA GLY A 383 -23.16 -1.62 18.72
C GLY A 383 -23.08 -0.17 19.22
N ASP A 384 -21.90 0.36 19.52
CA ASP A 384 -21.74 1.75 19.96
C ASP A 384 -21.67 2.75 18.78
N SER A 385 -21.31 2.29 17.58
CA SER A 385 -21.33 3.13 16.37
C SER A 385 -22.73 3.69 16.08
N ALA A 386 -23.77 2.89 16.29
CA ALA A 386 -25.16 3.33 16.15
C ALA A 386 -25.53 4.47 17.11
N LYS A 387 -25.02 4.45 18.35
CA LYS A 387 -25.22 5.52 19.35
C LYS A 387 -24.50 6.82 18.95
N LEU A 388 -23.30 6.70 18.38
CA LEU A 388 -22.56 7.86 17.87
C LEU A 388 -23.29 8.50 16.68
N VAL A 389 -23.78 7.69 15.75
CA VAL A 389 -24.61 8.16 14.63
C VAL A 389 -25.85 8.89 15.15
N GLU A 390 -26.60 8.28 16.08
CA GLU A 390 -27.77 8.89 16.70
C GLU A 390 -27.45 10.25 17.34
N LYS A 391 -26.36 10.33 18.11
CA LYS A 391 -25.91 11.58 18.74
C LYS A 391 -25.69 12.70 17.72
N TRP A 392 -25.03 12.42 16.60
CA TRP A 392 -24.70 13.44 15.60
C TRP A 392 -25.87 13.77 14.67
N VAL A 393 -26.71 12.78 14.32
CA VAL A 393 -27.97 13.00 13.60
C VAL A 393 -28.88 13.92 14.40
N ASN A 394 -29.07 13.64 15.71
CA ASN A 394 -29.88 14.46 16.59
C ASN A 394 -29.37 15.91 16.68
N LYS A 395 -28.03 16.11 16.70
CA LYS A 395 -27.44 17.47 16.64
C LYS A 395 -27.73 18.20 15.32
N ALA A 396 -27.85 17.47 14.21
CA ALA A 396 -28.06 18.05 12.88
C ALA A 396 -29.55 18.24 12.50
N MET A 397 -30.49 17.81 13.34
CA MET A 397 -31.94 17.87 13.05
C MET A 397 -32.43 19.29 12.73
N GLY A 398 -33.07 19.47 11.58
CA GLY A 398 -33.48 20.79 11.07
C GLY A 398 -32.40 21.53 10.27
N GLY A 399 -31.24 20.90 10.05
CA GLY A 399 -30.08 21.43 9.34
C GLY A 399 -29.41 20.39 8.43
N ILE A 400 -28.08 20.47 8.32
CA ILE A 400 -27.23 19.58 7.50
C ILE A 400 -26.25 18.79 8.37
N LEU A 401 -26.18 17.48 8.13
CA LEU A 401 -25.09 16.61 8.57
C LEU A 401 -24.14 16.35 7.41
N PHE A 402 -22.95 16.93 7.44
CA PHE A 402 -21.90 16.73 6.46
C PHE A 402 -20.85 15.76 7.01
N ILE A 403 -20.65 14.65 6.30
CA ILE A 403 -19.69 13.60 6.66
C ILE A 403 -18.57 13.61 5.61
N ASP A 404 -17.39 14.07 6.01
CA ASP A 404 -16.21 14.07 5.15
C ASP A 404 -15.50 12.71 5.16
N GLU A 405 -14.82 12.41 4.05
CA GLU A 405 -14.10 11.15 3.81
C GLU A 405 -14.93 9.90 4.15
N ALA A 406 -16.20 9.88 3.75
CA ALA A 406 -17.13 8.81 4.07
C ALA A 406 -16.69 7.40 3.60
N TYR A 407 -15.78 7.31 2.62
CA TYR A 407 -15.20 6.02 2.21
C TYR A 407 -14.46 5.28 3.33
N GLN A 408 -14.05 5.97 4.40
CA GLN A 408 -13.40 5.34 5.55
C GLN A 408 -14.28 4.29 6.25
N PHE A 409 -15.61 4.34 6.11
CA PHE A 409 -16.49 3.26 6.61
C PHE A 409 -16.18 1.89 6.00
N VAL A 410 -15.60 1.84 4.80
CA VAL A 410 -15.22 0.57 4.15
C VAL A 410 -13.96 -0.03 4.78
N ASN A 411 -13.07 0.80 5.31
CA ASN A 411 -11.75 0.39 5.78
C ASN A 411 -11.74 -0.06 7.25
N ASN A 412 -12.90 -0.10 7.91
CA ASN A 412 -13.01 -0.39 9.34
C ASN A 412 -14.07 -1.47 9.56
N ASP A 413 -13.74 -2.48 10.38
CA ASP A 413 -14.61 -3.62 10.68
C ASP A 413 -15.95 -3.20 11.30
N HIS A 414 -15.99 -2.05 11.97
CA HIS A 414 -17.20 -1.47 12.58
C HIS A 414 -17.90 -0.41 11.72
N GLY A 415 -17.40 -0.13 10.51
CA GLY A 415 -17.97 0.88 9.62
C GLY A 415 -19.33 0.49 9.03
N LYS A 416 -19.61 -0.81 8.89
CA LYS A 416 -20.92 -1.30 8.44
C LYS A 416 -22.04 -0.93 9.40
N ASP A 417 -21.83 -1.09 10.71
CA ASP A 417 -22.82 -0.75 11.75
C ASP A 417 -23.15 0.75 11.73
N ALA A 418 -22.14 1.62 11.61
CA ALA A 418 -22.33 3.07 11.45
C ALA A 418 -23.15 3.41 10.19
N MET A 419 -22.83 2.77 9.06
CA MET A 419 -23.52 3.01 7.80
C MET A 419 -24.97 2.52 7.81
N ASP A 420 -25.23 1.35 8.40
CA ASP A 420 -26.57 0.80 8.56
C ASP A 420 -27.45 1.75 9.40
N ALA A 421 -26.89 2.30 10.48
CA ALA A 421 -27.56 3.32 11.29
C ALA A 421 -27.81 4.62 10.51
N LEU A 422 -26.83 5.13 9.75
CA LEU A 422 -26.99 6.33 8.91
C LEU A 422 -28.12 6.16 7.89
N ILE A 423 -28.17 5.01 7.21
CA ILE A 423 -29.22 4.71 6.23
C ILE A 423 -30.60 4.65 6.87
N ARG A 424 -30.70 4.08 8.09
CA ARG A 424 -31.96 4.06 8.84
C ARG A 424 -32.45 5.48 9.17
N TYR A 425 -31.57 6.36 9.64
CA TYR A 425 -31.94 7.76 9.92
C TYR A 425 -32.22 8.56 8.64
N ALA A 426 -31.47 8.30 7.56
CA ALA A 426 -31.72 8.88 6.24
C ALA A 426 -33.09 8.48 5.66
N GLU A 427 -33.68 7.36 6.08
CA GLU A 427 -35.05 6.99 5.71
C GLU A 427 -36.09 7.64 6.64
N ASN A 428 -35.88 7.53 7.95
CA ASN A 428 -36.89 7.93 8.95
C ASN A 428 -37.02 9.45 9.09
N GLU A 429 -35.93 10.21 8.93
CA GLU A 429 -35.89 11.66 9.14
C GLU A 429 -35.95 12.48 7.83
N ARG A 430 -36.50 11.87 6.77
CA ARG A 430 -36.68 12.52 5.46
C ARG A 430 -37.50 13.80 5.57
N GLY A 431 -36.94 14.90 5.07
CA GLY A 431 -37.59 16.22 5.14
C GLY A 431 -37.38 16.96 6.45
N ASN A 432 -36.69 16.36 7.42
CA ASN A 432 -36.30 16.99 8.68
C ASN A 432 -34.78 17.21 8.77
N LEU A 433 -33.98 16.44 8.02
CA LEU A 433 -32.53 16.51 7.96
C LEU A 433 -32.04 16.33 6.52
N VAL A 434 -30.94 17.00 6.16
CA VAL A 434 -30.18 16.70 4.94
C VAL A 434 -28.83 16.11 5.32
N MET A 435 -28.54 14.91 4.84
CA MET A 435 -27.22 14.30 4.95
C MET A 435 -26.42 14.52 3.66
N ILE A 436 -25.14 14.85 3.80
CA ILE A 436 -24.19 14.98 2.69
C ILE A 436 -22.98 14.08 2.99
N LEU A 437 -22.74 13.09 2.13
CA LEU A 437 -21.53 12.28 2.21
C LEU A 437 -20.51 12.78 1.18
N ALA A 438 -19.30 13.09 1.63
CA ALA A 438 -18.22 13.56 0.77
C ALA A 438 -17.08 12.55 0.67
N GLY A 439 -16.48 12.43 -0.52
CA GLY A 439 -15.33 11.55 -0.75
C GLY A 439 -14.89 11.47 -2.20
N TYR A 440 -13.91 10.62 -2.48
CA TYR A 440 -13.42 10.38 -3.84
C TYR A 440 -14.38 9.46 -4.60
N GLU A 441 -14.62 9.75 -5.88
CA GLU A 441 -15.60 9.03 -6.70
C GLU A 441 -15.40 7.51 -6.68
N LYS A 442 -14.15 7.05 -6.86
CA LYS A 442 -13.82 5.62 -6.91
C LYS A 442 -13.98 4.93 -5.55
N ASP A 443 -13.66 5.63 -4.46
CA ASP A 443 -13.66 5.05 -3.13
C ASP A 443 -15.07 5.03 -2.55
N MET A 444 -15.87 6.04 -2.87
CA MET A 444 -17.30 6.09 -2.55
C MET A 444 -18.12 5.02 -3.28
N ALA A 445 -17.62 4.49 -4.41
CA ALA A 445 -18.25 3.34 -5.07
C ALA A 445 -18.18 2.06 -4.22
N ALA A 446 -17.21 1.94 -3.32
CA ALA A 446 -17.08 0.79 -2.43
C ALA A 446 -18.13 0.79 -1.29
N LEU A 447 -18.68 1.95 -0.92
CA LEU A 447 -19.74 2.05 0.10
C LEU A 447 -21.02 1.30 -0.30
N LYS A 448 -21.27 1.15 -1.61
CA LYS A 448 -22.38 0.34 -2.11
C LYS A 448 -22.30 -1.11 -1.66
N LYS A 449 -21.08 -1.67 -1.54
CA LYS A 449 -20.89 -3.06 -1.10
C LYS A 449 -21.18 -3.23 0.40
N LEU A 450 -21.21 -2.14 1.16
CA LEU A 450 -21.42 -2.15 2.60
C LEU A 450 -22.90 -2.29 2.96
N ASN A 451 -23.78 -1.56 2.26
CA ASN A 451 -25.23 -1.60 2.44
C ASN A 451 -25.99 -1.25 1.14
N ASP A 452 -26.93 -2.11 0.74
CA ASP A 452 -27.75 -1.97 -0.48
C ASP A 452 -28.66 -0.73 -0.49
N GLY A 453 -29.00 -0.19 0.68
CA GLY A 453 -29.80 1.01 0.85
C GLY A 453 -29.10 2.30 0.39
N TYR A 454 -27.77 2.30 0.25
CA TYR A 454 -26.97 3.46 -0.12
C TYR A 454 -27.48 4.17 -1.39
N ASP A 455 -27.59 3.46 -2.51
CA ASP A 455 -27.97 4.05 -3.82
C ASP A 455 -29.36 4.69 -3.81
N SER A 456 -30.26 4.16 -2.98
CA SER A 456 -31.66 4.62 -2.91
C SER A 456 -31.88 5.82 -1.98
N ARG A 457 -30.96 6.08 -1.04
CA ARG A 457 -31.06 7.19 -0.08
C ARG A 457 -30.15 8.35 -0.46
N PHE A 458 -28.99 8.04 -1.05
CA PHE A 458 -27.98 9.00 -1.52
C PHE A 458 -27.87 8.97 -3.04
N ASN A 459 -28.97 9.26 -3.73
CA ASN A 459 -29.06 9.20 -5.19
C ASN A 459 -28.64 10.52 -5.88
N GLU A 460 -28.71 11.66 -5.19
CA GLU A 460 -28.35 12.96 -5.77
C GLU A 460 -26.84 13.20 -5.71
N LYS A 461 -26.16 13.03 -6.85
CA LYS A 461 -24.70 13.15 -6.98
C LYS A 461 -24.30 14.52 -7.50
N ILE A 462 -23.44 15.21 -6.77
CA ILE A 462 -22.76 16.44 -7.19
C ILE A 462 -21.30 16.12 -7.43
N MET A 463 -20.89 16.19 -8.70
CA MET A 463 -19.52 15.96 -9.12
C MET A 463 -18.72 17.25 -9.01
N PHE A 464 -17.61 17.21 -8.29
CA PHE A 464 -16.64 18.28 -8.17
C PHE A 464 -15.42 17.92 -9.01
N ARG A 465 -15.44 18.35 -10.27
CA ARG A 465 -14.31 18.13 -11.19
C ARG A 465 -13.06 18.88 -10.73
N ASP A 466 -11.90 18.39 -11.16
CA ASP A 466 -10.65 19.11 -11.00
C ASP A 466 -10.75 20.49 -11.68
N TYR A 467 -10.18 21.51 -11.04
CA TYR A 467 -10.08 22.85 -11.60
C TYR A 467 -9.15 22.83 -12.80
N LYS A 468 -9.60 23.44 -13.90
CA LYS A 468 -8.77 23.65 -15.08
C LYS A 468 -7.64 24.65 -14.81
N PRO A 469 -6.56 24.67 -15.61
CA PRO A 469 -5.45 25.62 -15.47
C PRO A 469 -5.88 27.09 -15.35
N GLU A 470 -6.90 27.51 -16.11
CA GLU A 470 -7.44 28.86 -16.03
C GLU A 470 -8.15 29.10 -14.69
N GLU A 471 -8.86 28.09 -14.18
CA GLU A 471 -9.56 28.14 -12.89
C GLU A 471 -8.56 28.16 -11.72
N LEU A 472 -7.48 27.37 -11.79
CA LEU A 472 -6.39 27.37 -10.80
C LEU A 472 -5.66 28.73 -10.76
N THR A 473 -5.43 29.33 -11.93
CA THR A 473 -4.81 30.66 -12.07
C THR A 473 -5.67 31.73 -11.41
N GLU A 474 -6.98 31.71 -11.65
CA GLU A 474 -7.92 32.64 -11.01
C GLU A 474 -8.00 32.44 -9.49
N ILE A 475 -7.92 31.20 -9.00
CA ILE A 475 -7.85 30.93 -7.56
C ILE A 475 -6.58 31.55 -6.96
N PHE A 476 -5.42 31.42 -7.62
CA PHE A 476 -4.17 32.03 -7.15
C PHE A 476 -4.26 33.56 -7.11
N ARG A 477 -4.78 34.18 -8.19
CA ARG A 477 -5.02 35.63 -8.25
C ARG A 477 -5.98 36.09 -7.14
N GLY A 478 -7.03 35.30 -6.87
CA GLY A 478 -7.95 35.54 -5.77
C GLY A 478 -7.25 35.55 -4.41
N LEU A 479 -6.39 34.56 -4.13
CA LEU A 479 -5.63 34.50 -2.88
C LEU A 479 -4.71 35.71 -2.68
N VAL A 480 -4.11 36.23 -3.76
CA VAL A 480 -3.27 37.43 -3.71
C VAL A 480 -4.12 38.68 -3.46
N ARG A 481 -5.23 38.84 -4.20
CA ARG A 481 -6.14 39.99 -4.06
C ARG A 481 -6.79 40.08 -2.69
N ASP A 482 -7.19 38.94 -2.14
CA ASP A 482 -7.91 38.85 -0.87
C ASP A 482 -6.94 38.80 0.33
N SER A 483 -5.63 38.99 0.10
CA SER A 483 -4.61 39.03 1.16
C SER A 483 -4.69 40.33 1.97
N GLU A 484 -4.66 40.22 3.30
CA GLU A 484 -4.62 41.38 4.22
C GLU A 484 -3.32 42.19 4.09
N GLU A 485 -2.25 41.55 3.61
CA GLU A 485 -0.92 42.15 3.44
C GLU A 485 -0.78 42.90 2.10
N HIS A 486 -1.85 42.97 1.29
CA HIS A 486 -1.92 43.71 0.01
C HIS A 486 -0.80 43.37 -0.98
N PHE A 487 -0.48 42.08 -1.12
CA PHE A 487 0.50 41.63 -2.11
C PHE A 487 0.01 41.87 -3.54
N THR A 488 0.96 42.09 -4.45
CA THR A 488 0.71 42.16 -5.91
C THR A 488 1.45 41.03 -6.64
N ILE A 489 1.14 40.81 -7.92
CA ILE A 489 1.85 39.85 -8.77
C ILE A 489 2.66 40.67 -9.78
N ALA A 490 3.95 40.41 -9.89
CA ALA A 490 4.79 41.04 -10.90
C ALA A 490 4.38 40.60 -12.31
N GLN A 491 4.59 41.46 -13.31
CA GLN A 491 4.09 41.22 -14.67
C GLN A 491 4.65 39.92 -15.29
N ASP A 492 5.94 39.65 -15.09
CA ASP A 492 6.62 38.44 -15.56
C ASP A 492 6.07 37.16 -14.91
N ALA A 493 5.68 37.24 -13.65
CA ALA A 493 5.04 36.15 -12.92
C ALA A 493 3.61 35.91 -13.42
N ASP A 494 2.83 36.97 -13.61
CA ASP A 494 1.42 36.86 -14.06
C ASP A 494 1.30 36.27 -15.48
N GLU A 495 2.21 36.64 -16.39
CA GLU A 495 2.29 36.07 -17.74
C GLU A 495 2.58 34.55 -17.72
N GLN A 496 3.27 34.05 -16.69
CA GLN A 496 3.65 32.64 -16.56
C GLN A 496 2.73 31.81 -15.66
N LEU A 497 1.82 32.42 -14.90
CA LEU A 497 0.92 31.70 -13.97
C LEU A 497 0.11 30.61 -14.68
N LEU A 498 -0.43 30.93 -15.86
CA LEU A 498 -1.20 29.95 -16.63
C LEU A 498 -0.34 28.76 -17.02
N ASN A 499 0.88 28.98 -17.52
CA ASN A 499 1.81 27.91 -17.87
C ASN A 499 2.23 27.09 -16.64
N PHE A 500 2.46 27.75 -15.50
CA PHE A 500 2.80 27.10 -14.25
C PHE A 500 1.69 26.13 -13.81
N PHE A 501 0.44 26.58 -13.78
CA PHE A 501 -0.69 25.73 -13.43
C PHE A 501 -1.07 24.73 -14.53
N GLN A 502 -0.80 25.04 -15.80
CA GLN A 502 -0.94 24.09 -16.91
C GLN A 502 0.01 22.91 -16.73
N ASN A 503 1.27 23.16 -16.37
CA ASN A 503 2.25 22.12 -16.08
C ASN A 503 1.80 21.29 -14.87
N MET A 504 1.38 21.94 -13.79
CA MET A 504 0.84 21.27 -12.60
C MET A 504 -0.37 20.40 -12.94
N TYR A 505 -1.30 20.90 -13.76
CA TYR A 505 -2.48 20.17 -14.19
C TYR A 505 -2.13 19.00 -15.12
N ASN A 506 -1.19 19.16 -16.05
CA ASN A 506 -0.76 18.09 -16.96
C ASN A 506 -0.03 16.97 -16.21
N MET A 507 0.68 17.30 -15.13
CA MET A 507 1.40 16.36 -14.26
C MET A 507 0.56 15.79 -13.12
N ARG A 508 -0.76 16.09 -13.10
CA ARG A 508 -1.62 15.73 -11.97
C ARG A 508 -1.74 14.22 -11.78
N GLN A 509 -1.63 13.80 -10.52
CA GLN A 509 -1.88 12.42 -10.10
C GLN A 509 -3.37 12.20 -9.81
N LYS A 510 -3.72 10.97 -9.41
CA LYS A 510 -5.10 10.59 -9.06
C LYS A 510 -5.68 11.47 -7.94
N ASP A 511 -4.85 11.89 -6.99
CA ASP A 511 -5.25 12.68 -5.82
C ASP A 511 -4.82 14.15 -5.93
N PHE A 512 -5.05 14.75 -7.10
CA PHE A 512 -4.68 16.14 -7.35
C PHE A 512 -5.33 17.09 -6.32
N GLY A 513 -4.52 17.88 -5.61
CA GLY A 513 -4.97 18.69 -4.48
C GLY A 513 -5.73 19.97 -4.88
N ASN A 514 -5.84 20.28 -6.17
CA ASN A 514 -6.65 21.39 -6.68
C ASN A 514 -6.36 22.72 -5.95
N ALA A 515 -7.36 23.40 -5.37
CA ALA A 515 -7.15 24.66 -4.65
C ALA A 515 -6.21 24.52 -3.43
N ARG A 516 -6.05 23.32 -2.87
CA ARG A 516 -5.07 23.05 -1.81
C ARG A 516 -3.64 23.18 -2.37
N ASP A 517 -3.39 22.67 -3.56
CA ASP A 517 -2.08 22.80 -4.22
C ASP A 517 -1.82 24.26 -4.63
N VAL A 518 -2.85 24.99 -5.07
CA VAL A 518 -2.75 26.43 -5.32
C VAL A 518 -2.41 27.20 -4.05
N ARG A 519 -3.06 26.91 -2.91
CA ARG A 519 -2.72 27.50 -1.60
C ARG A 519 -1.31 27.16 -1.17
N ASN A 520 -0.86 25.93 -1.39
CA ASN A 520 0.52 25.52 -1.11
C ASN A 520 1.52 26.31 -1.96
N ALA A 521 1.23 26.47 -3.26
CA ALA A 521 2.04 27.28 -4.16
C ALA A 521 2.08 28.75 -3.71
N TYR A 522 0.92 29.35 -3.38
CA TYR A 522 0.81 30.69 -2.84
C TYR A 522 1.61 30.86 -1.55
N SER A 523 1.45 29.95 -0.60
CA SER A 523 2.14 30.00 0.70
C SER A 523 3.66 29.93 0.53
N LYS A 524 4.16 29.12 -0.41
CA LYS A 524 5.58 29.04 -0.75
C LYS A 524 6.08 30.33 -1.39
N ALA A 525 5.32 30.89 -2.33
CA ALA A 525 5.65 32.14 -3.00
C ALA A 525 5.71 33.32 -2.00
N VAL A 526 4.71 33.46 -1.14
CA VAL A 526 4.69 34.48 -0.09
C VAL A 526 5.84 34.29 0.90
N LYS A 527 6.17 33.05 1.28
CA LYS A 527 7.31 32.78 2.17
C LYS A 527 8.62 33.28 1.57
N ARG A 528 8.85 33.03 0.27
CA ARG A 528 10.05 33.50 -0.45
C ARG A 528 10.06 35.03 -0.60
N LEU A 529 8.92 35.62 -0.95
CA LEU A 529 8.75 37.07 -0.99
C LEU A 529 9.11 37.72 0.36
N LYS A 530 8.58 37.18 1.47
CA LYS A 530 8.90 37.67 2.83
C LYS A 530 10.37 37.52 3.17
N GLN A 531 11.02 36.42 2.76
CA GLN A 531 12.46 36.25 2.94
C GLN A 531 13.26 37.31 2.18
N ARG A 532 12.86 37.60 0.93
CA ARG A 532 13.50 38.63 0.10
C ARG A 532 13.29 40.05 0.66
N MET A 533 12.07 40.37 1.08
CA MET A 533 11.75 41.65 1.74
C MET A 533 12.48 41.82 3.08
N ASN A 534 12.69 40.73 3.84
CA ASN A 534 13.48 40.78 5.06
C ASN A 534 14.98 40.98 4.79
N ALA A 535 15.50 40.45 3.69
CA ALA A 535 16.88 40.66 3.27
C ALA A 535 17.12 42.09 2.73
N ASP A 536 16.14 42.64 2.00
CA ASP A 536 16.15 44.00 1.48
C ASP A 536 14.76 44.66 1.65
N PRO A 537 14.59 45.56 2.66
CA PRO A 537 13.34 46.27 2.90
C PRO A 537 12.88 47.19 1.77
N SER A 538 13.71 47.46 0.75
CA SER A 538 13.33 48.28 -0.41
C SER A 538 12.56 47.50 -1.49
N VAL A 539 12.48 46.18 -1.36
CA VAL A 539 11.78 45.30 -2.30
C VAL A 539 10.27 45.49 -2.22
N ALA A 540 9.63 45.71 -3.36
CA ALA A 540 8.18 45.85 -3.44
C ALA A 540 7.46 44.56 -3.01
N PRO A 541 6.26 44.65 -2.40
CA PRO A 541 5.45 43.50 -1.99
C PRO A 541 4.77 42.83 -3.19
N ALA A 542 5.56 42.40 -4.17
CA ALA A 542 5.13 41.79 -5.42
C ALA A 542 5.74 40.40 -5.57
N ILE A 543 4.90 39.39 -5.76
CA ILE A 543 5.33 38.01 -6.06
C ILE A 543 5.93 37.99 -7.46
N THR A 544 7.22 37.68 -7.56
CA THR A 544 7.93 37.55 -8.85
C THR A 544 7.95 36.10 -9.34
N LEU A 545 8.42 35.90 -10.58
CA LEU A 545 8.55 34.55 -11.14
C LEU A 545 9.44 33.64 -10.29
N GLU A 546 10.49 34.21 -9.69
CA GLU A 546 11.38 33.55 -8.74
C GLU A 546 10.70 33.08 -7.46
N ASP A 547 9.77 33.86 -6.92
CA ASP A 547 9.00 33.45 -5.75
C ASP A 547 8.05 32.30 -6.09
N LEU A 548 7.45 32.33 -7.29
CA LEU A 548 6.52 31.31 -7.76
C LEU A 548 7.23 29.98 -8.04
N MET A 549 8.34 30.01 -8.77
CA MET A 549 9.05 28.82 -9.26
C MET A 549 10.14 28.31 -8.29
N GLY A 550 10.76 29.21 -7.52
CA GLY A 550 11.94 28.93 -6.70
C GLY A 550 13.26 28.99 -7.48
N GLU A 551 14.37 29.27 -6.77
CA GLU A 551 15.73 29.40 -7.36
C GLU A 551 16.11 28.17 -8.22
N GLU A 552 15.78 26.95 -7.77
CA GLU A 552 16.08 25.68 -8.47
C GLU A 552 15.36 25.52 -9.83
N ALA A 553 14.26 26.24 -10.07
CA ALA A 553 13.45 26.10 -11.30
C ALA A 553 13.74 27.20 -12.34
N LEU A 554 14.41 28.29 -11.93
CA LEU A 554 14.89 29.35 -12.81
C LEU A 554 16.27 29.05 -13.38
N GLU A 555 17.03 28.16 -12.75
CA GLU A 555 18.14 27.49 -13.41
C GLU A 555 17.56 26.65 -14.56
N LYS A 556 17.55 27.24 -15.76
CA LYS A 556 17.61 26.44 -16.98
C LYS A 556 18.91 25.65 -16.88
N HIS A 557 18.89 24.50 -16.21
CA HIS A 557 19.98 23.56 -16.31
C HIS A 557 20.13 23.27 -17.80
N THR A 558 21.27 23.66 -18.36
CA THR A 558 21.59 23.21 -19.71
C THR A 558 21.65 21.69 -19.66
N VAL A 559 21.37 21.02 -20.79
CA VAL A 559 21.53 19.56 -20.85
C VAL A 559 22.91 19.12 -20.34
N GLU A 560 23.92 19.99 -20.46
CA GLU A 560 25.26 19.77 -19.95
C GLU A 560 25.35 19.82 -18.40
N ASP A 561 24.67 20.76 -17.74
CA ASP A 561 24.59 20.81 -16.27
C ASP A 561 23.87 19.57 -15.71
N VAL A 562 22.82 19.13 -16.39
CA VAL A 562 22.08 17.90 -16.06
C VAL A 562 22.96 16.64 -16.18
N LEU A 563 23.81 16.59 -17.20
CA LEU A 563 24.70 15.46 -17.46
C LEU A 563 25.97 15.47 -16.61
N SER A 564 26.37 16.63 -16.10
CA SER A 564 27.49 16.73 -15.14
C SER A 564 27.30 15.86 -13.90
N SER A 565 26.03 15.60 -13.52
CA SER A 565 25.67 14.69 -12.43
C SER A 565 26.04 13.21 -12.71
N LEU A 566 26.36 12.87 -13.97
CA LEU A 566 26.87 11.57 -14.40
C LEU A 566 28.41 11.55 -14.50
N ASP A 567 29.10 12.68 -14.34
CA ASP A 567 30.56 12.75 -14.50
C ASP A 567 31.36 12.10 -13.38
N ASP A 568 30.75 11.96 -12.20
CA ASP A 568 31.32 11.24 -11.07
C ASP A 568 31.33 9.71 -11.23
N LEU A 569 30.55 9.17 -12.17
CA LEU A 569 30.54 7.73 -12.46
C LEU A 569 31.83 7.36 -13.19
N VAL A 570 32.58 6.44 -12.58
CA VAL A 570 33.87 5.95 -13.12
C VAL A 570 33.60 5.13 -14.38
N GLY A 571 34.21 5.51 -15.50
CA GLY A 571 33.95 4.83 -16.78
C GLY A 571 32.61 5.21 -17.38
N MET A 572 32.15 4.49 -18.40
CA MET A 572 30.81 4.65 -19.00
C MET A 572 30.64 5.80 -20.04
N ALA A 573 31.65 6.07 -20.86
CA ALA A 573 31.54 7.04 -21.97
C ALA A 573 30.39 6.70 -22.95
N ASN A 574 30.19 5.41 -23.25
CA ASN A 574 29.11 4.93 -24.12
C ASN A 574 27.72 5.15 -23.49
N LEU A 575 27.57 4.86 -22.20
CA LEU A 575 26.34 5.13 -21.44
C LEU A 575 25.93 6.60 -21.51
N LYS A 576 26.88 7.52 -21.30
CA LYS A 576 26.60 8.97 -21.36
C LYS A 576 26.10 9.39 -22.74
N LYS A 577 26.65 8.80 -23.80
CA LYS A 577 26.19 9.02 -25.18
C LYS A 577 24.76 8.51 -25.40
N ASP A 578 24.44 7.33 -24.86
CA ASP A 578 23.09 6.74 -24.98
C ASP A 578 22.05 7.55 -24.20
N ILE A 579 22.39 7.97 -22.96
CA ILE A 579 21.53 8.83 -22.15
C ILE A 579 21.28 10.17 -22.85
N ARG A 580 22.32 10.81 -23.41
CA ARG A 580 22.18 12.03 -24.23
C ARG A 580 21.19 11.84 -25.38
N SER A 581 21.31 10.73 -26.11
CA SER A 581 20.41 10.40 -27.22
C SER A 581 18.96 10.25 -26.77
N ILE A 582 18.73 9.54 -25.66
CA ILE A 582 17.38 9.29 -25.11
C ILE A 582 16.75 10.60 -24.60
N VAL A 583 17.49 11.39 -23.82
CA VAL A 583 17.02 12.68 -23.28
C VAL A 583 16.73 13.66 -24.43
N GLY A 584 17.61 13.74 -25.44
CA GLY A 584 17.38 14.58 -26.61
C GLY A 584 16.10 14.21 -27.38
N LYS A 585 15.87 12.91 -27.62
CA LYS A 585 14.63 12.43 -28.24
C LYS A 585 13.40 12.75 -27.39
N ALA A 586 13.50 12.57 -26.07
CA ALA A 586 12.43 12.84 -25.12
C ALA A 586 12.00 14.31 -25.12
N ILE A 587 12.95 15.25 -25.09
CA ILE A 587 12.68 16.70 -25.14
C ILE A 587 11.99 17.06 -26.46
N ILE A 588 12.51 16.59 -27.60
CA ILE A 588 11.94 16.88 -28.92
C ILE A 588 10.51 16.33 -29.02
N GLN A 589 10.29 15.10 -28.54
CA GLN A 589 8.97 14.48 -28.59
C GLN A 589 7.96 15.21 -27.70
N ARG A 590 8.36 15.63 -26.50
CA ARG A 590 7.53 16.46 -25.64
C ARG A 590 7.15 17.79 -26.30
N GLN A 591 8.11 18.49 -26.91
CA GLN A 591 7.82 19.73 -27.62
C GLN A 591 6.85 19.52 -28.80
N ARG A 592 6.89 18.37 -29.46
CA ARG A 592 5.91 18.02 -30.50
C ARG A 592 4.51 17.87 -29.92
N VAL A 593 4.37 17.19 -28.78
CA VAL A 593 3.06 17.04 -28.11
C VAL A 593 2.53 18.38 -27.61
N GLU A 594 3.36 19.20 -26.97
CA GLU A 594 2.98 20.55 -26.51
C GLU A 594 2.52 21.46 -27.66
N ARG A 595 3.06 21.26 -28.86
CA ARG A 595 2.68 22.00 -30.08
C ARG A 595 1.58 21.31 -30.90
N GLY A 596 1.01 20.20 -30.41
CA GLY A 596 -0.03 19.44 -31.12
C GLY A 596 0.44 18.73 -32.40
N LEU A 597 1.75 18.52 -32.57
CA LEU A 597 2.39 17.89 -33.74
C LEU A 597 2.57 16.37 -33.58
N ALA A 598 2.21 15.80 -32.42
CA ALA A 598 2.29 14.37 -32.14
C ALA A 598 1.22 13.94 -31.12
N ASP A 599 0.76 12.70 -31.23
CA ASP A 599 -0.22 12.13 -30.31
C ASP A 599 0.39 11.80 -28.93
N PRO A 600 -0.27 12.17 -27.81
CA PRO A 600 0.20 11.87 -26.46
C PRO A 600 0.32 10.37 -26.15
N GLU A 601 -0.49 9.53 -26.80
CA GLU A 601 -0.58 8.08 -26.53
C GLU A 601 0.68 7.30 -26.96
N ASN A 602 1.48 7.87 -27.86
CA ASN A 602 2.70 7.26 -28.40
C ASN A 602 3.99 7.75 -27.72
N ASN A 603 3.87 8.38 -26.54
CA ASN A 603 4.91 9.23 -25.93
C ASN A 603 5.65 8.59 -24.73
N GLY A 604 5.48 7.29 -24.47
CA GLY A 604 6.14 6.62 -23.34
C GLY A 604 7.62 6.34 -23.61
N ILE A 605 8.52 7.01 -22.89
CA ILE A 605 9.95 6.67 -22.89
C ILE A 605 10.15 5.59 -21.83
N HIS A 606 10.39 4.35 -22.26
CA HIS A 606 10.76 3.26 -21.36
C HIS A 606 12.11 2.70 -21.77
N ILE A 607 12.89 2.27 -20.78
CA ILE A 607 14.32 1.94 -20.92
C ILE A 607 14.55 0.53 -20.41
N ALA A 608 15.34 -0.25 -21.14
CA ALA A 608 15.88 -1.51 -20.66
C ALA A 608 17.39 -1.34 -20.40
N LEU A 609 17.79 -1.49 -19.14
CA LEU A 609 19.18 -1.44 -18.69
C LEU A 609 19.74 -2.86 -18.59
N THR A 610 20.72 -3.19 -19.42
CA THR A 610 21.38 -4.50 -19.40
C THR A 610 22.82 -4.42 -18.91
N GLY A 611 23.34 -5.51 -18.36
CA GLY A 611 24.75 -5.62 -17.96
C GLY A 611 24.94 -6.70 -16.90
N ASN A 612 26.18 -7.00 -16.52
CA ASN A 612 26.46 -7.99 -15.48
C ASN A 612 26.17 -7.45 -14.06
N PRO A 613 26.12 -8.30 -13.01
CA PRO A 613 25.86 -7.86 -11.65
C PRO A 613 26.94 -6.89 -11.16
N GLY A 614 26.54 -5.87 -10.40
CA GLY A 614 27.50 -4.89 -9.87
C GLY A 614 28.05 -3.89 -10.89
N THR A 615 27.50 -3.83 -12.11
CA THR A 615 27.77 -2.76 -13.09
C THR A 615 27.15 -1.40 -12.71
N GLY A 616 26.22 -1.37 -11.75
CA GLY A 616 25.62 -0.13 -11.24
C GLY A 616 24.24 0.22 -11.82
N LYS A 617 23.50 -0.72 -12.42
CA LYS A 617 22.16 -0.52 -13.00
C LYS A 617 21.19 0.30 -12.13
N THR A 618 21.08 -0.02 -10.84
CA THR A 618 20.20 0.72 -9.91
C THR A 618 20.67 2.15 -9.66
N GLU A 619 21.98 2.39 -9.60
CA GLU A 619 22.54 3.74 -9.44
C GLU A 619 22.35 4.57 -10.72
N VAL A 620 22.50 3.95 -11.90
CA VAL A 620 22.18 4.59 -13.18
C VAL A 620 20.71 4.99 -13.23
N ALA A 621 19.78 4.15 -12.75
CA ALA A 621 18.36 4.49 -12.70
C ALA A 621 18.08 5.70 -11.79
N LYS A 622 18.70 5.78 -10.62
CA LYS A 622 18.59 6.96 -9.73
C LYS A 622 19.09 8.23 -10.41
N ARG A 623 20.24 8.16 -11.09
CA ARG A 623 20.78 9.29 -11.84
C ARG A 623 19.88 9.70 -13.01
N LEU A 624 19.31 8.74 -13.72
CA LEU A 624 18.28 9.01 -14.73
C LEU A 624 17.09 9.78 -14.16
N GLY A 625 16.70 9.52 -12.90
CA GLY A 625 15.69 10.30 -12.19
C GLY A 625 16.04 11.79 -12.12
N HIS A 626 17.24 12.11 -11.64
CA HIS A 626 17.73 13.50 -11.60
C HIS A 626 17.80 14.10 -13.01
N VAL A 627 18.28 13.34 -13.98
CA VAL A 627 18.40 13.79 -15.37
C VAL A 627 17.03 14.13 -15.97
N PHE A 628 16.04 13.26 -15.81
CA PHE A 628 14.70 13.50 -16.33
C PHE A 628 13.96 14.62 -15.59
N LYS A 629 14.20 14.79 -14.28
CA LYS A 629 13.69 15.94 -13.52
C LYS A 629 14.25 17.25 -14.05
N ALA A 630 15.57 17.34 -14.18
CA ALA A 630 16.24 18.57 -14.60
C ALA A 630 15.99 18.89 -16.08
N ALA A 631 15.80 17.88 -16.94
CA ALA A 631 15.32 18.05 -18.31
C ALA A 631 13.81 18.41 -18.39
N GLY A 632 13.13 18.52 -17.25
CA GLY A 632 11.71 18.82 -17.13
C GLY A 632 10.78 17.68 -17.52
N ILE A 633 11.30 16.53 -17.97
CA ILE A 633 10.54 15.38 -18.49
C ILE A 633 9.69 14.73 -17.38
N LEU A 634 10.21 14.63 -16.16
CA LEU A 634 9.50 14.16 -14.98
C LEU A 634 9.42 15.26 -13.91
N PRO A 635 8.35 15.33 -13.09
CA PRO A 635 8.25 16.33 -12.01
C PRO A 635 9.17 16.02 -10.82
N THR A 636 9.55 14.77 -10.63
CA THR A 636 10.41 14.34 -9.52
C THR A 636 11.54 13.45 -10.03
N ASP A 637 12.60 13.37 -9.25
CA ASP A 637 13.72 12.43 -9.41
C ASP A 637 13.48 11.12 -8.67
N LYS A 638 12.24 10.90 -8.19
CA LYS A 638 11.86 9.71 -7.42
C LYS A 638 12.07 8.46 -8.27
N VAL A 639 12.76 7.47 -7.70
CA VAL A 639 12.92 6.14 -8.30
C VAL A 639 12.35 5.09 -7.35
N VAL A 640 11.27 4.46 -7.77
CA VAL A 640 10.63 3.35 -7.06
C VAL A 640 11.25 2.05 -7.53
N VAL A 641 11.98 1.39 -6.63
CA VAL A 641 12.66 0.12 -6.93
C VAL A 641 11.76 -1.04 -6.54
N LYS A 642 11.44 -1.92 -7.49
CA LYS A 642 10.71 -3.17 -7.27
C LYS A 642 11.54 -4.35 -7.77
N GLU A 643 11.35 -5.47 -7.11
CA GLU A 643 11.97 -6.77 -7.41
C GLU A 643 10.82 -7.78 -7.51
N LYS A 644 11.10 -9.00 -7.96
CA LYS A 644 10.12 -10.08 -8.03
C LYS A 644 9.27 -10.22 -6.77
N LYS A 645 9.91 -10.24 -5.59
CA LYS A 645 9.25 -10.42 -4.28
C LYS A 645 8.26 -9.31 -3.93
N HIS A 646 8.41 -8.12 -4.52
CA HIS A 646 7.51 -7.00 -4.30
C HIS A 646 6.28 -7.03 -5.21
N LEU A 647 6.36 -7.76 -6.33
CA LEU A 647 5.34 -7.79 -7.37
C LEU A 647 4.54 -9.10 -7.34
N LEU A 648 5.22 -10.22 -7.08
CA LEU A 648 4.63 -11.55 -7.01
C LEU A 648 4.65 -12.02 -5.54
N ASP A 649 3.55 -11.81 -4.82
CA ASP A 649 3.35 -12.33 -3.47
C ASP A 649 2.64 -13.70 -3.50
N SER A 650 2.59 -14.38 -2.37
CA SER A 650 2.00 -15.71 -2.17
C SER A 650 0.46 -15.78 -2.32
N PHE A 651 -0.22 -14.64 -2.37
CA PHE A 651 -1.68 -14.56 -2.58
C PHE A 651 -2.04 -14.57 -4.07
N VAL A 652 -2.83 -15.58 -4.48
CA VAL A 652 -3.33 -15.78 -5.86
C VAL A 652 -4.08 -14.53 -6.37
N ASN A 653 -3.81 -14.10 -7.60
CA ASN A 653 -4.40 -12.92 -8.28
C ASN A 653 -4.02 -11.53 -7.71
N SER A 654 -3.01 -11.43 -6.84
CA SER A 654 -2.54 -10.14 -6.32
C SER A 654 -1.56 -9.40 -7.25
N ALA A 655 -0.92 -10.10 -8.19
CA ALA A 655 0.20 -9.57 -8.98
C ALA A 655 -0.15 -8.35 -9.84
N ALA A 656 -1.34 -8.34 -10.46
CA ALA A 656 -1.82 -7.19 -11.22
C ALA A 656 -2.08 -5.96 -10.33
N LYS A 657 -2.57 -6.18 -9.11
CA LYS A 657 -2.80 -5.13 -8.10
C LYS A 657 -1.47 -4.57 -7.61
N ASN A 658 -0.51 -5.42 -7.25
CA ASN A 658 0.81 -5.02 -6.79
C ASN A 658 1.57 -4.22 -7.86
N MET A 659 1.44 -4.61 -9.13
CA MET A 659 2.00 -3.83 -10.24
C MET A 659 1.33 -2.45 -10.36
N ASN A 660 0.00 -2.37 -10.22
CA ASN A 660 -0.71 -1.09 -10.23
C ASN A 660 -0.26 -0.18 -9.08
N GLU A 661 -0.14 -0.72 -7.87
CA GLU A 661 0.35 0.01 -6.70
C GLU A 661 1.80 0.48 -6.91
N ALA A 662 2.66 -0.36 -7.50
CA ALA A 662 4.02 0.02 -7.85
C ALA A 662 4.09 1.16 -8.87
N VAL A 663 3.21 1.15 -9.87
CA VAL A 663 3.10 2.26 -10.83
C VAL A 663 2.56 3.51 -10.15
N ASP A 664 1.52 3.40 -9.31
CA ASP A 664 0.95 4.53 -8.56
C ASP A 664 2.03 5.21 -7.69
N GLU A 665 2.85 4.42 -7.01
CA GLU A 665 3.99 4.92 -6.24
C GLU A 665 5.02 5.63 -7.14
N ALA A 666 5.20 5.17 -8.38
CA ALA A 666 6.17 5.69 -9.33
C ALA A 666 5.67 6.86 -10.19
N LEU A 667 4.38 7.24 -10.10
CA LEU A 667 3.84 8.37 -10.85
C LEU A 667 4.63 9.65 -10.54
N GLY A 668 4.98 10.39 -11.60
CA GLY A 668 5.86 11.56 -11.52
C GLY A 668 7.36 11.24 -11.41
N GLY A 669 7.74 9.96 -11.45
CA GLY A 669 9.12 9.49 -11.33
C GLY A 669 9.42 8.27 -12.21
N ILE A 670 10.35 7.44 -11.76
CA ILE A 670 10.77 6.20 -12.44
C ILE A 670 10.29 4.98 -11.65
N LEU A 671 9.68 4.02 -12.35
CA LEU A 671 9.50 2.65 -11.87
C LEU A 671 10.68 1.80 -12.33
N PHE A 672 11.57 1.42 -11.42
CA PHE A 672 12.70 0.53 -11.70
C PHE A 672 12.38 -0.90 -11.27
N ILE A 673 12.36 -1.84 -12.22
CA ILE A 673 12.14 -3.27 -11.97
C ILE A 673 13.46 -4.01 -12.15
N ASP A 674 14.05 -4.44 -11.05
CA ASP A 674 15.28 -5.23 -11.07
C ASP A 674 14.99 -6.70 -11.39
N GLU A 675 15.92 -7.32 -12.11
CA GLU A 675 15.80 -8.68 -12.64
C GLU A 675 14.43 -8.98 -13.27
N ALA A 676 13.96 -8.11 -14.17
CA ALA A 676 12.59 -8.16 -14.71
C ALA A 676 12.25 -9.50 -15.40
N TYR A 677 13.23 -10.19 -15.99
CA TYR A 677 13.08 -11.53 -16.57
C TYR A 677 12.59 -12.57 -15.55
N SER A 678 12.78 -12.35 -14.25
CA SER A 678 12.36 -13.26 -13.18
C SER A 678 10.85 -13.26 -12.92
N LEU A 679 10.12 -12.25 -13.45
CA LEU A 679 8.67 -12.15 -13.38
C LEU A 679 7.98 -13.27 -14.16
N ILE A 680 8.57 -13.68 -15.29
CA ILE A 680 8.09 -14.80 -16.10
C ILE A 680 9.28 -15.75 -16.31
N PRO A 681 9.48 -16.73 -15.41
CA PRO A 681 10.54 -17.71 -15.57
C PRO A 681 10.24 -18.60 -16.79
N MET A 682 11.09 -18.55 -17.81
CA MET A 682 10.90 -19.27 -19.08
C MET A 682 11.02 -20.79 -18.96
N ASP A 683 11.48 -21.31 -17.81
CA ASP A 683 11.82 -22.73 -17.61
C ASP A 683 10.70 -23.59 -16.97
N ASN A 684 9.56 -23.02 -16.56
CA ASN A 684 8.50 -23.79 -15.87
C ASN A 684 7.07 -23.29 -16.20
N PRO A 685 6.32 -23.97 -17.11
CA PRO A 685 5.04 -23.44 -17.63
C PRO A 685 3.79 -23.58 -16.74
N ASN A 686 3.85 -24.23 -15.58
CA ASN A 686 2.64 -24.53 -14.79
C ASN A 686 2.46 -23.61 -13.57
N GLU A 687 1.25 -23.03 -13.48
CA GLU A 687 0.63 -22.21 -12.42
C GLU A 687 1.35 -20.91 -11.98
N LYS A 688 2.68 -20.85 -11.85
CA LYS A 688 3.42 -19.61 -11.51
C LYS A 688 3.66 -18.66 -12.69
N SER A 689 3.18 -19.02 -13.88
CA SER A 689 3.31 -18.22 -15.11
C SER A 689 2.13 -17.26 -15.32
N GLN A 690 0.97 -17.47 -14.69
CA GLN A 690 -0.19 -16.59 -14.85
C GLN A 690 -0.05 -15.27 -14.09
N ASP A 691 0.41 -15.30 -12.83
CA ASP A 691 0.61 -14.08 -12.03
C ASP A 691 1.67 -13.15 -12.65
N GLY A 692 2.76 -13.72 -13.15
CA GLY A 692 3.79 -12.98 -13.89
C GLY A 692 3.27 -12.31 -15.15
N LYS A 693 2.45 -13.04 -15.95
CA LYS A 693 1.78 -12.50 -17.13
C LYS A 693 0.80 -11.38 -16.76
N ALA A 694 0.00 -11.57 -15.72
CA ALA A 694 -0.95 -10.57 -15.25
C ALA A 694 -0.24 -9.28 -14.77
N ALA A 695 0.91 -9.40 -14.10
CA ALA A 695 1.74 -8.26 -13.73
C ALA A 695 2.28 -7.51 -14.97
N VAL A 696 2.80 -8.23 -15.97
CA VAL A 696 3.31 -7.62 -17.22
C VAL A 696 2.19 -6.97 -18.02
N GLU A 697 1.02 -7.60 -18.13
CA GLU A 697 -0.16 -7.03 -18.79
C GLU A 697 -0.64 -5.75 -18.08
N SER A 698 -0.71 -5.78 -16.75
CA SER A 698 -1.06 -4.60 -15.93
C SER A 698 -0.08 -3.46 -16.18
N LEU A 699 1.23 -3.74 -16.19
CA LEU A 699 2.26 -2.75 -16.51
C LEU A 699 2.05 -2.16 -17.91
N MET A 700 1.77 -3.00 -18.92
CA MET A 700 1.52 -2.57 -20.29
C MET A 700 0.28 -1.66 -20.40
N THR A 701 -0.82 -2.03 -19.73
CA THR A 701 -2.01 -1.19 -19.66
C THR A 701 -1.71 0.16 -19.02
N ARG A 702 -0.92 0.20 -17.94
CA ARG A 702 -0.51 1.44 -17.28
C ARG A 702 0.43 2.28 -18.12
N MET A 703 1.39 1.68 -18.83
CA MET A 703 2.27 2.39 -19.77
C MET A 703 1.50 3.05 -20.92
N ALA A 704 0.32 2.52 -21.28
CA ALA A 704 -0.58 3.15 -22.24
C ALA A 704 -1.43 4.26 -21.61
N ASN A 705 -2.14 3.96 -20.52
CA ASN A 705 -3.11 4.88 -19.90
C ASN A 705 -2.47 6.06 -19.16
N ASP A 706 -1.25 5.88 -18.65
CA ASP A 706 -0.48 6.90 -17.93
C ASP A 706 0.77 7.33 -18.70
N ALA A 707 0.71 7.26 -20.03
CA ALA A 707 1.81 7.68 -20.91
C ALA A 707 2.29 9.10 -20.58
N GLY A 708 3.61 9.26 -20.43
CA GLY A 708 4.25 10.54 -20.08
C GLY A 708 4.18 10.94 -18.61
N LYS A 709 3.46 10.20 -17.75
CA LYS A 709 3.39 10.48 -16.30
C LYS A 709 4.47 9.78 -15.49
N PHE A 710 5.07 8.72 -16.00
CA PHE A 710 6.17 7.98 -15.39
C PHE A 710 7.03 7.31 -16.45
N ILE A 711 8.25 6.92 -16.08
CA ILE A 711 9.16 6.15 -16.93
C ILE A 711 9.37 4.78 -16.32
N THR A 712 9.32 3.72 -17.13
CA THR A 712 9.64 2.36 -16.67
C THR A 712 11.06 2.01 -17.08
N VAL A 713 11.86 1.57 -16.12
CA VAL A 713 13.20 1.04 -16.33
C VAL A 713 13.23 -0.42 -15.91
N ILE A 714 13.44 -1.34 -16.86
CA ILE A 714 13.64 -2.76 -16.55
C ILE A 714 15.14 -3.08 -16.58
N ALA A 715 15.60 -3.87 -15.61
CA ALA A 715 17.01 -4.20 -15.46
C ALA A 715 17.26 -5.72 -15.41
N GLY A 716 18.41 -6.15 -15.91
CA GLY A 716 18.84 -7.56 -15.84
C GLY A 716 20.05 -7.89 -16.71
N TYR A 717 20.33 -9.19 -16.87
CA TYR A 717 21.32 -9.69 -17.80
C TYR A 717 20.86 -9.47 -19.24
N GLN A 718 21.79 -9.18 -20.15
CA GLN A 718 21.46 -8.81 -21.53
C GLN A 718 20.60 -9.85 -22.23
N ASN A 719 21.08 -11.10 -22.33
CA ASN A 719 20.37 -12.17 -23.03
C ASN A 719 18.97 -12.43 -22.43
N LEU A 720 18.84 -12.39 -21.10
CA LEU A 720 17.58 -12.67 -20.42
C LEU A 720 16.57 -11.53 -20.56
N ILE A 721 17.03 -10.28 -20.59
CA ILE A 721 16.15 -9.12 -20.82
C ILE A 721 15.71 -9.06 -22.28
N ASP A 722 16.60 -9.34 -23.22
CA ASP A 722 16.23 -9.39 -24.64
C ASP A 722 15.23 -10.51 -24.90
N GLU A 723 15.42 -11.69 -24.30
CA GLU A 723 14.46 -12.80 -24.35
C GLU A 723 13.12 -12.44 -23.66
N PHE A 724 13.17 -11.82 -22.47
CA PHE A 724 11.98 -11.36 -21.77
C PHE A 724 11.18 -10.38 -22.64
N ILE A 725 11.83 -9.40 -23.25
CA ILE A 725 11.14 -8.41 -24.10
C ILE A 725 10.59 -9.06 -25.37
N ALA A 726 11.31 -10.00 -25.97
CA ALA A 726 10.86 -10.70 -27.17
C ALA A 726 9.64 -11.61 -26.90
N ASN A 727 9.61 -12.30 -25.75
CA ASN A 727 8.72 -13.44 -25.54
C ASN A 727 7.67 -13.26 -24.44
N ALA A 728 7.83 -12.30 -23.51
CA ALA A 728 6.90 -12.15 -22.38
C ALA A 728 5.54 -11.55 -22.79
N ASN A 729 5.53 -10.55 -23.67
CA ASN A 729 4.32 -9.95 -24.20
C ASN A 729 4.61 -9.25 -25.56
N PRO A 730 3.76 -9.41 -26.59
CA PRO A 730 3.97 -8.81 -27.92
C PRO A 730 4.15 -7.29 -27.95
N GLY A 731 3.66 -6.56 -26.93
CA GLY A 731 3.78 -5.11 -26.83
C GLY A 731 5.08 -4.60 -26.19
N LEU A 732 5.87 -5.45 -25.54
CA LEU A 732 7.12 -5.01 -24.89
C LEU A 732 8.19 -4.50 -25.87
N PRO A 733 8.41 -5.11 -27.05
CA PRO A 733 9.43 -4.64 -28.00
C PRO A 733 9.22 -3.20 -28.47
N SER A 734 7.97 -2.78 -28.65
CA SER A 734 7.65 -1.41 -29.10
C SER A 734 7.77 -0.39 -27.98
N ARG A 735 7.38 -0.76 -26.74
CA ARG A 735 7.43 0.14 -25.57
C ARG A 735 8.84 0.31 -25.01
N PHE A 736 9.61 -0.76 -24.95
CA PHE A 736 11.02 -0.71 -24.61
C PHE A 736 11.81 -0.70 -25.92
N SER A 737 11.88 0.45 -26.60
CA SER A 737 12.74 0.62 -27.78
C SER A 737 14.15 1.12 -27.41
N ASN A 738 14.30 1.72 -26.23
CA ASN A 738 15.58 2.20 -25.72
C ASN A 738 16.28 1.08 -24.95
N ARG A 739 17.37 0.55 -25.50
CA ARG A 739 18.28 -0.40 -24.85
C ARG A 739 19.55 0.33 -24.46
N ILE A 740 19.98 0.18 -23.21
CA ILE A 740 21.25 0.70 -22.74
C ILE A 740 22.02 -0.48 -22.15
N HIS A 741 23.19 -0.77 -22.70
CA HIS A 741 24.08 -1.79 -22.17
C HIS A 741 25.17 -1.13 -21.32
N ILE A 742 25.32 -1.60 -20.08
CA ILE A 742 26.40 -1.19 -19.19
C ILE A 742 27.50 -2.23 -19.26
N GLU A 743 28.63 -1.82 -19.82
CA GLU A 743 29.84 -2.63 -19.94
C GLU A 743 30.45 -2.96 -18.56
N ASP A 744 31.18 -4.06 -18.49
CA ASP A 744 31.97 -4.41 -17.31
C ASP A 744 33.10 -3.38 -17.11
N TYR A 745 33.38 -3.05 -15.85
CA TYR A 745 34.47 -2.13 -15.53
C TYR A 745 35.83 -2.76 -15.86
N SER A 746 36.72 -1.96 -16.43
CA SER A 746 38.14 -2.28 -16.59
C SER A 746 38.85 -2.39 -15.24
N ALA A 747 40.01 -3.03 -15.22
CA ALA A 747 40.84 -3.13 -14.01
C ALA A 747 41.16 -1.74 -13.41
N THR A 748 41.43 -0.74 -14.26
CA THR A 748 41.70 0.63 -13.81
C THR A 748 40.47 1.33 -13.20
N GLU A 749 39.28 1.02 -13.70
CA GLU A 749 38.02 1.57 -13.16
C GLU A 749 37.64 0.90 -11.84
N LEU A 750 37.84 -0.42 -11.74
CA LEU A 750 37.68 -1.18 -10.51
C LEU A 750 38.66 -0.71 -9.41
N GLU A 751 39.92 -0.41 -9.76
CA GLU A 751 40.88 0.20 -8.84
C GLU A 751 40.38 1.55 -8.32
N LYS A 752 39.87 2.43 -9.20
CA LYS A 752 39.28 3.71 -8.81
C LYS A 752 38.08 3.53 -7.86
N ILE A 753 37.22 2.55 -8.10
CA ILE A 753 36.08 2.24 -7.22
C ILE A 753 36.57 1.79 -5.83
N TYR A 754 37.63 0.97 -5.76
CA TYR A 754 38.25 0.60 -4.48
C TYR A 754 38.76 1.85 -3.74
N MET A 755 39.50 2.71 -4.43
CA MET A 755 40.04 3.96 -3.85
C MET A 755 38.93 4.93 -3.41
N GLN A 756 37.76 4.93 -4.06
CA GLN A 756 36.58 5.65 -3.58
C GLN A 756 36.07 5.10 -2.24
N GLN A 757 36.10 3.78 -2.01
CA GLN A 757 35.75 3.20 -0.70
C GLN A 757 36.77 3.58 0.38
N VAL A 758 38.06 3.57 0.05
CA VAL A 758 39.14 4.03 0.96
C VAL A 758 38.87 5.48 1.40
N LYS A 759 38.62 6.40 0.46
CA LYS A 759 38.30 7.81 0.75
C LYS A 759 37.01 7.96 1.55
N LYS A 760 35.93 7.26 1.15
CA LYS A 760 34.62 7.35 1.80
C LYS A 760 34.67 6.92 3.27
N ASN A 761 35.46 5.89 3.58
CA ASN A 761 35.66 5.39 4.95
C ASN A 761 36.79 6.12 5.69
N ARG A 762 37.36 7.20 5.11
CA ARG A 762 38.45 8.00 5.69
C ARG A 762 39.72 7.19 6.01
N MET A 763 39.97 6.17 5.20
CA MET A 763 41.14 5.29 5.30
C MET A 763 42.31 5.82 4.45
N GLN A 764 43.51 5.38 4.77
CA GLN A 764 44.74 5.55 4.01
C GLN A 764 45.26 4.17 3.60
N ILE A 765 45.88 4.05 2.43
CA ILE A 765 46.44 2.80 1.93
C ILE A 765 47.90 3.00 1.55
N ASP A 766 48.76 2.08 1.98
CA ASP A 766 50.20 2.13 1.69
C ASP A 766 50.47 1.80 0.21
N GLU A 767 51.57 2.32 -0.34
CA GLU A 767 51.89 2.22 -1.77
C GLU A 767 52.09 0.77 -2.24
N ASP A 768 52.71 -0.06 -1.41
CA ASP A 768 52.92 -1.49 -1.66
C ASP A 768 51.61 -2.32 -1.57
N ALA A 769 50.65 -1.86 -0.78
CA ALA A 769 49.30 -2.41 -0.74
C ALA A 769 48.51 -2.06 -2.01
N VAL A 770 48.67 -0.85 -2.55
CA VAL A 770 48.07 -0.45 -3.84
C VAL A 770 48.61 -1.31 -4.99
N GLU A 771 49.91 -1.60 -5.00
CA GLU A 771 50.49 -2.48 -6.02
C GLU A 771 49.89 -3.90 -5.95
N LEU A 772 49.75 -4.46 -4.75
CA LEU A 772 49.16 -5.78 -4.55
C LEU A 772 47.67 -5.80 -4.92
N LEU A 773 46.94 -4.72 -4.60
CA LEU A 773 45.55 -4.52 -5.00
C LEU A 773 45.39 -4.52 -6.53
N ARG A 774 46.29 -3.85 -7.27
CA ARG A 774 46.25 -3.85 -8.74
C ARG A 774 46.39 -5.26 -9.30
N LYS A 775 47.32 -6.06 -8.79
CA LYS A 775 47.49 -7.46 -9.20
C LYS A 775 46.22 -8.27 -8.95
N ALA A 776 45.64 -8.15 -7.76
CA ALA A 776 44.40 -8.82 -7.38
C ALA A 776 43.23 -8.46 -8.32
N ILE A 777 43.06 -7.17 -8.64
CA ILE A 777 42.01 -6.70 -9.55
C ILE A 777 42.26 -7.16 -10.98
N CYS A 778 43.50 -7.13 -11.46
CA CYS A 778 43.85 -7.63 -12.80
C CYS A 778 43.50 -9.11 -12.96
N GLU A 779 43.81 -9.95 -11.98
CA GLU A 779 43.42 -11.37 -12.00
C GLU A 779 41.90 -11.56 -11.96
N MET A 780 41.19 -10.79 -11.13
CA MET A 780 39.73 -10.82 -11.09
C MET A 780 39.10 -10.47 -12.45
N VAL A 781 39.68 -9.52 -13.18
CA VAL A 781 39.22 -9.13 -14.53
C VAL A 781 39.64 -10.16 -15.58
N ALA A 782 40.81 -10.76 -15.47
CA ALA A 782 41.27 -11.80 -16.40
C ALA A 782 40.42 -13.09 -16.29
N ALA A 783 39.93 -13.39 -15.08
CA ALA A 783 39.06 -14.53 -14.80
C ALA A 783 37.55 -14.22 -14.98
N LYS A 784 37.18 -13.08 -15.59
CA LYS A 784 35.78 -12.68 -15.72
C LYS A 784 34.97 -13.66 -16.57
N ASP A 785 33.78 -14.00 -16.08
CA ASP A 785 32.76 -14.77 -16.80
C ASP A 785 31.49 -13.92 -16.97
N GLU A 786 30.43 -14.51 -17.53
CA GLU A 786 29.13 -13.84 -17.74
C GLU A 786 28.43 -13.41 -16.43
N ASN A 787 28.93 -13.82 -15.26
CA ASN A 787 28.39 -13.48 -13.95
C ASN A 787 29.36 -12.62 -13.12
N PHE A 788 30.37 -12.02 -13.75
CA PHE A 788 31.36 -11.23 -13.06
C PHE A 788 30.73 -10.10 -12.24
N GLY A 789 30.97 -10.10 -10.93
CA GLY A 789 30.31 -9.19 -9.99
C GLY A 789 30.78 -7.74 -10.01
N ASN A 790 31.73 -7.36 -10.89
CA ASN A 790 32.13 -5.97 -11.13
C ASN A 790 32.41 -5.17 -9.83
N ALA A 791 31.81 -3.99 -9.65
CA ALA A 791 31.99 -3.15 -8.47
C ALA A 791 31.59 -3.86 -7.17
N ARG A 792 30.61 -4.78 -7.22
CA ARG A 792 30.22 -5.60 -6.05
C ARG A 792 31.39 -6.50 -5.62
N SER A 793 32.12 -7.07 -6.57
CA SER A 793 33.32 -7.87 -6.27
C SER A 793 34.41 -7.03 -5.60
N VAL A 794 34.64 -5.80 -6.07
CA VAL A 794 35.62 -4.88 -5.47
C VAL A 794 35.18 -4.36 -4.09
N ILE A 795 33.90 -4.07 -3.90
CA ILE A 795 33.36 -3.68 -2.58
C ILE A 795 33.53 -4.84 -1.59
N ASN A 796 33.29 -6.09 -2.03
CA ASN A 796 33.53 -7.27 -1.21
C ASN A 796 35.03 -7.46 -0.91
N LEU A 797 35.91 -7.17 -1.88
CA LEU A 797 37.36 -7.16 -1.69
C LEU A 797 37.78 -6.14 -0.62
N PHE A 798 37.22 -4.92 -0.66
CA PHE A 798 37.45 -3.89 0.35
C PHE A 798 36.95 -4.32 1.74
N LYS A 799 35.74 -4.87 1.84
CA LYS A 799 35.21 -5.40 3.12
C LYS A 799 36.14 -6.46 3.72
N LYS A 800 36.67 -7.35 2.88
CA LYS A 800 37.60 -8.38 3.31
C LYS A 800 38.96 -7.80 3.70
N THR A 801 39.38 -6.71 3.06
CA THR A 801 40.56 -5.94 3.49
C THR A 801 40.38 -5.36 4.90
N MET A 802 39.22 -4.75 5.18
CA MET A 802 38.91 -4.20 6.51
C MET A 802 38.83 -5.29 7.59
N GLN A 803 38.36 -6.48 7.24
CA GLN A 803 38.38 -7.63 8.14
C GLN A 803 39.83 -8.02 8.48
N ASN A 804 40.68 -8.21 7.47
CA ASN A 804 42.08 -8.56 7.67
C ASN A 804 42.83 -7.49 8.49
N GLN A 805 42.56 -6.21 8.24
CA GLN A 805 43.12 -5.12 9.04
C GLN A 805 42.68 -5.24 10.51
N SER A 806 41.40 -5.50 10.76
CA SER A 806 40.88 -5.68 12.12
C SER A 806 41.55 -6.85 12.84
N ASP A 807 41.75 -7.96 12.12
CA ASP A 807 42.42 -9.15 12.64
C ASP A 807 43.90 -8.87 12.95
N ARG A 808 44.60 -8.14 12.08
CA ARG A 808 45.97 -7.68 12.30
C ARG A 808 46.08 -6.77 13.53
N LEU A 809 45.20 -5.75 13.62
CA LEU A 809 45.23 -4.81 14.75
C LEU A 809 44.97 -5.51 16.08
N GLN A 810 44.11 -6.52 16.12
CA GLN A 810 43.87 -7.37 17.31
C GLN A 810 45.10 -8.20 17.71
N MET A 811 45.94 -8.60 16.75
CA MET A 811 47.14 -9.37 17.02
C MET A 811 48.33 -8.49 17.41
N GLU A 812 48.45 -7.30 16.81
CA GLU A 812 49.60 -6.40 16.98
C GLU A 812 49.46 -5.45 18.17
N PHE A 813 48.23 -5.14 18.60
CA PHE A 813 47.95 -4.13 19.62
C PHE A 813 46.98 -4.62 20.71
N ASP A 814 47.04 -3.99 21.88
CA ASP A 814 45.98 -4.11 22.88
C ASP A 814 44.72 -3.38 22.36
N LEU A 815 43.56 -4.06 22.39
CA LEU A 815 42.27 -3.55 21.91
C LEU A 815 41.87 -2.21 22.52
N TYR A 816 42.33 -1.92 23.74
CA TYR A 816 42.05 -0.67 24.43
C TYR A 816 43.06 0.45 24.13
N ASN A 817 44.12 0.16 23.38
CA ASN A 817 45.21 1.10 23.11
C ASN A 817 45.79 0.94 21.69
N ILE A 818 44.94 1.04 20.67
CA ILE A 818 45.35 1.04 19.26
C ILE A 818 45.61 2.50 18.81
N PRO A 819 46.80 2.83 18.28
CA PRO A 819 47.07 4.16 17.74
C PRO A 819 46.10 4.53 16.60
N THR A 820 45.56 5.75 16.61
CA THR A 820 44.62 6.21 15.58
C THR A 820 45.19 6.12 14.16
N GLU A 821 46.49 6.33 14.00
CA GLU A 821 47.19 6.20 12.71
C GLU A 821 47.12 4.77 12.14
N GLU A 822 47.17 3.75 13.00
CA GLU A 822 47.07 2.34 12.61
C GLU A 822 45.62 1.94 12.32
N MET A 823 44.65 2.52 13.03
CA MET A 823 43.22 2.26 12.80
C MET A 823 42.76 2.71 11.41
N ILE A 824 43.34 3.78 10.86
CA ILE A 824 42.97 4.33 9.55
C ILE A 824 43.85 3.83 8.41
N ARG A 825 44.90 3.04 8.66
CA ARG A 825 45.89 2.63 7.65
C ARG A 825 45.70 1.17 7.20
N ILE A 826 45.62 0.98 5.90
CA ILE A 826 45.59 -0.32 5.19
C ILE A 826 47.00 -0.64 4.74
N LYS A 827 47.56 -1.72 5.28
CA LYS A 827 48.89 -2.24 4.92
C LYS A 827 48.77 -3.36 3.88
N LYS A 828 49.89 -3.73 3.27
CA LYS A 828 49.96 -4.80 2.26
C LYS A 828 49.38 -6.13 2.76
N ALA A 829 49.62 -6.50 4.02
CA ALA A 829 49.10 -7.72 4.63
C ALA A 829 47.56 -7.75 4.74
N ASP A 830 46.91 -6.58 4.68
CA ASP A 830 45.46 -6.47 4.80
C ASP A 830 44.78 -6.82 3.47
N ILE A 831 45.47 -6.68 2.32
CA ILE A 831 44.90 -7.00 1.00
C ILE A 831 44.74 -8.52 0.86
N PRO A 832 43.51 -9.05 0.66
CA PRO A 832 43.22 -10.48 0.67
C PRO A 832 43.57 -11.12 -0.69
N TYR A 833 44.84 -11.05 -1.06
CA TYR A 833 45.39 -11.60 -2.28
C TYR A 833 46.70 -12.31 -1.96
N ASN A 834 46.70 -13.62 -2.15
CA ASN A 834 47.92 -14.41 -2.12
C ASN A 834 48.40 -14.50 -3.57
N GLU A 835 49.56 -13.92 -3.88
CA GLU A 835 50.22 -14.15 -5.16
C GLU A 835 50.25 -15.66 -5.41
N ALA A 836 49.74 -16.09 -6.58
CA ALA A 836 49.78 -17.49 -6.95
C ALA A 836 51.23 -17.96 -6.81
N LYS A 837 51.44 -19.04 -6.03
CA LYS A 837 52.74 -19.72 -6.05
C LYS A 837 53.02 -20.01 -7.51
N LYS A 838 54.06 -19.37 -8.08
CA LYS A 838 54.53 -19.71 -9.42
C LYS A 838 54.74 -21.22 -9.42
N VAL A 839 53.89 -21.93 -10.14
CA VAL A 839 54.13 -23.33 -10.41
C VAL A 839 55.39 -23.33 -11.26
N ASP A 840 56.45 -23.93 -10.73
CA ASP A 840 57.70 -24.02 -11.45
C ASP A 840 57.53 -25.06 -12.56
N ILE A 841 57.82 -24.66 -13.80
CA ILE A 841 57.74 -25.57 -14.93
C ILE A 841 58.72 -26.73 -14.78
N GLU A 842 59.88 -26.52 -14.15
CA GLU A 842 60.83 -27.57 -13.86
C GLU A 842 60.28 -28.59 -12.86
N GLU A 843 59.45 -28.14 -11.90
CA GLU A 843 58.75 -29.02 -10.96
C GLU A 843 57.70 -29.85 -11.69
N CYS A 844 56.96 -29.26 -12.64
CA CYS A 844 55.99 -29.97 -13.47
C CYS A 844 56.66 -31.04 -14.35
N PHE A 845 57.80 -30.72 -14.97
CA PHE A 845 58.56 -31.69 -15.75
C PHE A 845 59.12 -32.81 -14.89
N ARG A 846 59.60 -32.49 -13.68
CA ARG A 846 60.03 -33.51 -12.72
C ARG A 846 58.88 -34.44 -12.33
N GLU A 847 57.68 -33.91 -12.09
CA GLU A 847 56.49 -34.72 -11.81
C GLU A 847 56.13 -35.63 -12.99
N LEU A 848 56.18 -35.09 -14.22
CA LEU A 848 55.94 -35.86 -15.45
C LEU A 848 56.97 -36.98 -15.63
N ASP A 849 58.25 -36.67 -15.45
CA ASP A 849 59.36 -37.60 -15.69
C ASP A 849 59.39 -38.72 -14.64
N GLN A 850 58.91 -38.46 -13.42
CA GLN A 850 58.76 -39.46 -12.36
C GLN A 850 57.66 -40.49 -12.62
N LEU A 851 56.71 -40.23 -13.53
CA LEU A 851 55.71 -41.23 -13.90
C LEU A 851 56.38 -42.47 -14.50
N VAL A 852 55.93 -43.67 -14.15
CA VAL A 852 56.49 -44.91 -14.69
C VAL A 852 56.08 -45.04 -16.17
N GLY A 853 56.98 -45.52 -17.04
CA GLY A 853 56.71 -45.70 -18.46
C GLY A 853 56.47 -44.40 -19.24
N LEU A 854 55.52 -44.44 -20.18
CA LEU A 854 55.00 -43.28 -20.94
C LEU A 854 56.05 -42.47 -21.72
N LYS A 855 57.13 -43.11 -22.20
CA LYS A 855 58.25 -42.42 -22.86
C LYS A 855 57.81 -41.52 -24.03
N SER A 856 56.93 -42.02 -24.89
CA SER A 856 56.39 -41.29 -26.05
C SER A 856 55.56 -40.07 -25.61
N VAL A 857 54.66 -40.25 -24.64
CA VAL A 857 53.83 -39.16 -24.09
C VAL A 857 54.68 -38.08 -23.43
N LYS A 858 55.69 -38.46 -22.63
CA LYS A 858 56.59 -37.49 -21.99
C LYS A 858 57.31 -36.65 -23.02
N GLN A 859 57.88 -37.28 -24.05
CA GLN A 859 58.57 -36.58 -25.12
C GLN A 859 57.64 -35.62 -25.88
N GLU A 860 56.39 -36.03 -26.14
CA GLU A 860 55.42 -35.19 -26.84
C GLU A 860 55.06 -33.93 -26.03
N ILE A 861 54.91 -34.06 -24.71
CA ILE A 861 54.60 -32.94 -23.81
C ILE A 861 55.81 -32.00 -23.66
N HIS A 862 57.03 -32.54 -23.54
CA HIS A 862 58.27 -31.74 -23.56
C HIS A 862 58.38 -30.93 -24.85
N ASN A 863 58.24 -31.60 -26.01
CA ASN A 863 58.30 -30.93 -27.32
C ASN A 863 57.24 -29.83 -27.46
N LEU A 864 56.03 -30.06 -26.96
CA LEU A 864 54.95 -29.08 -26.96
C LEU A 864 55.33 -27.85 -26.11
N ALA A 865 55.77 -28.06 -24.88
CA ALA A 865 56.17 -26.98 -23.99
C ALA A 865 57.35 -26.17 -24.56
N ASP A 866 58.35 -26.85 -25.12
CA ASP A 866 59.50 -26.22 -25.78
C ASP A 866 59.07 -25.36 -26.98
N SER A 867 58.12 -25.84 -27.78
CA SER A 867 57.60 -25.08 -28.93
C SER A 867 56.87 -23.80 -28.50
N ILE A 868 56.09 -23.87 -27.42
CA ILE A 868 55.38 -22.72 -26.85
C ILE A 868 56.38 -21.71 -26.32
N PHE A 869 57.36 -22.17 -25.53
CA PHE A 869 58.39 -21.33 -24.96
C PHE A 869 59.20 -20.60 -26.06
N THR A 870 59.58 -21.33 -27.12
CA THR A 870 60.32 -20.76 -28.24
C THR A 870 59.53 -19.65 -28.95
N GLU A 871 58.23 -19.84 -29.20
CA GLU A 871 57.37 -18.81 -29.80
C GLU A 871 57.19 -17.59 -28.89
N GLN A 872 57.06 -17.80 -27.58
CA GLN A 872 57.00 -16.70 -26.59
C GLN A 872 58.25 -15.83 -26.62
N GLU A 873 59.43 -16.45 -26.64
CA GLU A 873 60.70 -15.72 -26.69
C GLU A 873 60.91 -15.02 -28.04
N MET A 874 60.55 -15.66 -29.16
CA MET A 874 60.60 -15.01 -30.48
C MET A 874 59.70 -13.77 -30.54
N ALA A 875 58.45 -13.89 -30.10
CA ALA A 875 57.51 -12.78 -30.08
C ALA A 875 57.96 -11.62 -29.17
N ARG A 876 58.59 -11.95 -28.05
CA ARG A 876 59.19 -10.97 -27.13
C ARG A 876 60.36 -10.22 -27.79
N MET A 877 61.23 -10.91 -28.51
CA MET A 877 62.35 -10.27 -29.24
C MET A 877 61.85 -9.39 -30.39
N GLU A 878 60.76 -9.79 -31.04
CA GLU A 878 60.12 -9.07 -32.14
C GLU A 878 59.11 -8.01 -31.68
N ASN A 879 58.91 -7.86 -30.37
CA ASN A 879 57.96 -6.95 -29.72
C ASN A 879 56.52 -7.07 -30.28
N ARG A 880 56.10 -8.31 -30.55
CA ARG A 880 54.74 -8.67 -30.97
C ARG A 880 54.10 -9.60 -29.94
N GLN A 881 52.80 -9.84 -30.08
CA GLN A 881 52.14 -10.88 -29.30
C GLN A 881 52.54 -12.27 -29.82
N PRO A 882 52.75 -13.24 -28.93
CA PRO A 882 53.07 -14.60 -29.33
C PRO A 882 51.85 -15.25 -30.00
N ASP A 883 52.07 -15.84 -31.17
CA ASP A 883 51.02 -16.52 -31.92
C ASP A 883 51.06 -18.00 -31.57
N ILE A 884 50.50 -18.33 -30.40
CA ILE A 884 50.52 -19.69 -29.86
C ILE A 884 49.17 -20.33 -30.15
N PRO A 885 49.10 -21.31 -31.06
CA PRO A 885 47.86 -22.03 -31.31
C PRO A 885 47.52 -22.93 -30.11
N MET A 886 46.45 -22.60 -29.38
CA MET A 886 45.88 -23.48 -28.36
C MET A 886 45.01 -24.55 -28.99
N PHE A 887 45.49 -25.80 -28.97
CA PHE A 887 44.75 -26.96 -29.48
C PHE A 887 43.91 -27.63 -28.39
N HIS A 888 42.93 -28.43 -28.81
CA HIS A 888 42.32 -29.45 -27.97
C HIS A 888 42.91 -30.82 -28.32
N TYR A 889 43.01 -31.69 -27.32
CA TYR A 889 43.77 -32.93 -27.43
C TYR A 889 42.88 -34.16 -27.32
N GLN A 890 43.30 -35.22 -28.00
CA GLN A 890 42.72 -36.54 -27.90
C GLN A 890 43.72 -37.48 -27.22
N PHE A 891 43.35 -38.03 -26.05
CA PHE A 891 44.18 -38.99 -25.32
C PHE A 891 43.70 -40.42 -25.63
N LEU A 892 44.48 -41.15 -26.40
CA LEU A 892 44.13 -42.49 -26.90
C LEU A 892 44.91 -43.57 -26.15
N GLY A 893 44.21 -44.49 -25.50
CA GLY A 893 44.85 -45.65 -24.89
C GLY A 893 43.97 -46.37 -23.89
N ASN A 894 44.41 -47.55 -23.46
CA ASN A 894 43.66 -48.40 -22.54
C ASN A 894 43.51 -47.78 -21.12
N PRO A 895 42.59 -48.26 -20.27
CA PRO A 895 42.34 -47.71 -18.94
C PRO A 895 43.56 -47.95 -18.06
N GLY A 896 43.78 -47.06 -17.10
CA GLY A 896 44.88 -47.19 -16.16
C GLY A 896 46.28 -46.88 -16.73
N THR A 897 46.39 -46.30 -17.93
CA THR A 897 47.66 -45.82 -18.52
C THR A 897 48.11 -44.43 -18.04
N GLY A 898 47.34 -43.76 -17.18
CA GLY A 898 47.74 -42.46 -16.60
C GLY A 898 47.23 -41.21 -17.33
N LYS A 899 46.29 -41.34 -18.27
CA LYS A 899 45.68 -40.23 -19.04
C LYS A 899 45.28 -39.03 -18.17
N THR A 900 44.50 -39.26 -17.11
CA THR A 900 44.02 -38.20 -16.22
C THR A 900 45.15 -37.54 -15.43
N THR A 901 46.15 -38.31 -14.99
CA THR A 901 47.33 -37.79 -14.28
C THR A 901 48.12 -36.87 -15.20
N VAL A 902 48.37 -37.28 -16.44
CA VAL A 902 49.07 -36.47 -17.44
C VAL A 902 48.28 -35.21 -17.80
N ALA A 903 46.94 -35.29 -17.94
CA ALA A 903 46.10 -34.12 -18.20
C ALA A 903 46.20 -33.06 -17.09
N ARG A 904 46.34 -33.49 -15.83
CA ARG A 904 46.54 -32.61 -14.67
C ARG A 904 47.89 -31.87 -14.75
N ILE A 905 48.96 -32.62 -15.01
CA ILE A 905 50.31 -32.06 -15.14
C ILE A 905 50.37 -31.10 -16.34
N MET A 906 49.74 -31.46 -17.46
CA MET A 906 49.63 -30.60 -18.64
C MET A 906 48.92 -29.28 -18.33
N GLY A 907 47.86 -29.30 -17.50
CA GLY A 907 47.23 -28.09 -16.99
C GLY A 907 48.16 -27.22 -16.15
N SER A 908 48.99 -27.84 -15.29
CA SER A 908 50.04 -27.14 -14.53
C SER A 908 51.12 -26.53 -15.44
N ILE A 909 51.55 -27.25 -16.48
CA ILE A 909 52.54 -26.74 -17.46
C ILE A 909 51.96 -25.53 -18.21
N PHE A 910 50.74 -25.62 -18.74
CA PHE A 910 50.10 -24.50 -19.43
C PHE A 910 49.86 -23.29 -18.54
N HIS A 911 49.53 -23.51 -17.27
CA HIS A 911 49.44 -22.43 -16.30
C HIS A 911 50.80 -21.76 -16.03
N SER A 912 51.85 -22.57 -15.87
CA SER A 912 53.23 -22.09 -15.64
C SER A 912 53.77 -21.29 -16.83
N LEU A 913 53.40 -21.68 -18.06
CA LEU A 913 53.72 -20.97 -19.30
C LEU A 913 52.80 -19.76 -19.57
N GLY A 914 51.84 -19.46 -18.69
CA GLY A 914 50.92 -18.33 -18.83
C GLY A 914 49.85 -18.50 -19.92
N LEU A 915 49.66 -19.71 -20.45
CA LEU A 915 48.60 -20.01 -21.44
C LEU A 915 47.23 -20.19 -20.80
N LEU A 916 47.17 -20.68 -19.57
CA LEU A 916 45.94 -20.82 -18.81
C LEU A 916 46.00 -20.01 -17.51
N PRO A 917 44.93 -19.31 -17.13
CA PRO A 917 44.92 -18.53 -15.89
C PRO A 917 44.91 -19.42 -14.63
N THR A 918 44.55 -20.71 -14.74
CA THR A 918 44.60 -21.67 -13.63
C THR A 918 45.12 -23.03 -14.10
N ASN A 919 45.71 -23.80 -13.19
CA ASN A 919 46.07 -25.22 -13.42
C ASN A 919 44.89 -26.18 -13.13
N LYS A 920 43.67 -25.67 -13.06
CA LYS A 920 42.47 -26.44 -12.69
C LYS A 920 42.19 -27.52 -13.74
N LEU A 921 42.03 -28.76 -13.29
CA LEU A 921 41.51 -29.87 -14.09
C LEU A 921 40.06 -30.16 -13.68
N LEU A 922 39.12 -30.02 -14.62
CA LEU A 922 37.74 -30.48 -14.46
C LEU A 922 37.56 -31.81 -15.20
N GLU A 923 37.44 -32.90 -14.44
CA GLU A 923 37.19 -34.24 -14.96
C GLU A 923 35.68 -34.48 -15.09
N VAL A 924 35.23 -34.95 -16.26
CA VAL A 924 33.82 -35.12 -16.63
C VAL A 924 33.65 -36.44 -17.36
N LYS A 925 32.53 -37.13 -17.13
CA LYS A 925 32.12 -38.33 -17.88
C LYS A 925 30.92 -38.03 -18.79
N PRO A 926 30.61 -38.87 -19.79
CA PRO A 926 29.43 -38.67 -20.64
C PRO A 926 28.12 -38.57 -19.83
N SER A 927 28.01 -39.32 -18.73
CA SER A 927 26.88 -39.25 -17.80
C SER A 927 26.69 -37.90 -17.12
N ASP A 928 27.74 -37.09 -17.01
CA ASP A 928 27.68 -35.76 -16.40
C ASP A 928 27.21 -34.68 -17.40
N LEU A 929 27.29 -35.00 -18.69
CA LEU A 929 26.91 -34.14 -19.81
C LEU A 929 25.48 -34.43 -20.31
N ILE A 930 25.03 -35.69 -20.23
CA ILE A 930 23.74 -36.16 -20.77
C ILE A 930 22.67 -36.25 -19.68
N MET A 931 21.46 -35.72 -19.94
CA MET A 931 20.27 -35.87 -19.08
C MET A 931 19.08 -36.48 -19.85
N GLY A 932 18.18 -37.17 -19.15
CA GLY A 932 17.14 -38.03 -19.74
C GLY A 932 15.94 -37.36 -20.42
N TRP A 933 15.92 -36.02 -20.59
CA TRP A 933 14.78 -35.26 -21.14
C TRP A 933 15.24 -34.26 -22.20
N GLN A 934 14.43 -34.08 -23.26
CA GLN A 934 14.74 -33.24 -24.42
C GLN A 934 14.96 -31.76 -24.01
N GLY A 935 16.08 -31.16 -24.44
CA GLY A 935 16.42 -29.75 -24.17
C GLY A 935 17.22 -29.47 -22.88
N GLN A 936 17.35 -30.43 -21.96
CA GLN A 936 18.18 -30.26 -20.74
C GLN A 936 19.65 -30.63 -20.96
N THR A 937 19.94 -31.56 -21.87
CA THR A 937 21.30 -32.03 -22.17
C THR A 937 22.22 -30.92 -22.67
N ALA A 938 21.73 -30.04 -23.56
CA ALA A 938 22.50 -28.89 -24.02
C ALA A 938 22.83 -27.91 -22.87
N LYS A 939 21.86 -27.60 -21.99
CA LYS A 939 22.08 -26.75 -20.81
C LYS A 939 23.12 -27.35 -19.85
N GLN A 940 23.03 -28.65 -19.59
CA GLN A 940 23.96 -29.36 -18.72
C GLN A 940 25.38 -29.40 -19.30
N THR A 941 25.49 -29.71 -20.60
CA THR A 941 26.76 -29.67 -21.34
C THR A 941 27.40 -28.29 -21.25
N ARG A 942 26.61 -27.23 -21.48
CA ARG A 942 27.04 -25.83 -21.34
C ARG A 942 27.52 -25.49 -19.93
N MET A 943 26.80 -25.94 -18.91
CA MET A 943 27.18 -25.72 -17.50
C MET A 943 28.53 -26.38 -17.19
N MET A 944 28.75 -27.63 -17.61
CA MET A 944 30.00 -28.34 -17.35
C MET A 944 31.18 -27.72 -18.08
N ILE A 945 31.00 -27.30 -19.34
CA ILE A 945 32.05 -26.61 -20.11
C ILE A 945 32.40 -25.26 -19.47
N LYS A 946 31.40 -24.47 -19.06
CA LYS A 946 31.63 -23.19 -18.36
C LYS A 946 32.43 -23.37 -17.07
N ARG A 947 32.20 -24.45 -16.30
CA ARG A 947 32.99 -24.77 -15.10
C ARG A 947 34.46 -25.08 -15.39
N GLY A 948 34.78 -25.47 -16.62
CA GLY A 948 36.14 -25.77 -17.10
C GLY A 948 36.90 -24.56 -17.66
N LEU A 949 36.27 -23.39 -17.78
CA LEU A 949 36.90 -22.17 -18.29
C LEU A 949 38.12 -21.76 -17.45
N GLY A 950 39.16 -21.28 -18.13
CA GLY A 950 40.42 -20.87 -17.51
C GLY A 950 41.32 -22.04 -17.05
N GLY A 951 40.94 -23.28 -17.37
CA GLY A 951 41.71 -24.49 -17.04
C GLY A 951 41.58 -25.57 -18.11
N VAL A 952 41.70 -26.83 -17.69
CA VAL A 952 41.60 -28.01 -18.54
C VAL A 952 40.27 -28.73 -18.28
N LEU A 953 39.48 -28.96 -19.33
CA LEU A 953 38.29 -29.82 -19.31
C LEU A 953 38.69 -31.20 -19.84
N PHE A 954 38.62 -32.22 -18.99
CA PHE A 954 38.97 -33.59 -19.34
C PHE A 954 37.70 -34.45 -19.39
N ILE A 955 37.33 -34.92 -20.59
CA ILE A 955 36.18 -35.79 -20.82
C ILE A 955 36.69 -37.23 -20.95
N ASP A 956 36.53 -38.03 -19.90
CA ASP A 956 36.92 -39.44 -19.92
C ASP A 956 35.86 -40.29 -20.65
N GLU A 957 36.27 -41.33 -21.35
CA GLU A 957 35.39 -42.18 -22.17
C GLU A 957 34.46 -41.39 -23.12
N ALA A 958 35.00 -40.37 -23.80
CA ALA A 958 34.23 -39.41 -24.59
C ALA A 958 33.37 -40.04 -25.71
N TYR A 959 33.77 -41.21 -26.21
CA TYR A 959 32.98 -42.00 -27.17
C TYR A 959 31.60 -42.40 -26.61
N GLY A 960 31.39 -42.40 -25.29
CA GLY A 960 30.08 -42.62 -24.68
C GLY A 960 29.04 -41.53 -25.00
N LEU A 961 29.46 -40.39 -25.57
CA LEU A 961 28.55 -39.39 -26.14
C LEU A 961 27.87 -39.88 -27.42
N HIS A 962 28.31 -41.00 -28.00
CA HIS A 962 27.83 -41.58 -29.26
C HIS A 962 26.67 -42.59 -29.12
N ASP A 963 25.99 -42.70 -27.98
CA ASP A 963 25.00 -43.78 -27.77
C ASP A 963 23.64 -43.62 -28.52
N GLY A 964 23.61 -42.95 -29.67
CA GLY A 964 22.43 -42.78 -30.55
C GLY A 964 21.25 -41.96 -29.97
N GLY A 965 21.33 -41.56 -28.71
CA GLY A 965 20.33 -40.77 -27.97
C GLY A 965 20.65 -39.27 -27.88
N PHE A 966 20.39 -38.67 -26.71
CA PHE A 966 20.61 -37.24 -26.46
C PHE A 966 22.09 -36.82 -26.50
N GLY A 967 23.03 -37.74 -26.29
CA GLY A 967 24.47 -37.46 -26.39
C GLY A 967 24.93 -37.03 -27.79
N GLU A 968 24.43 -37.70 -28.83
CA GLU A 968 24.80 -37.42 -30.21
C GLU A 968 24.03 -36.22 -30.77
N LYS A 969 22.75 -36.08 -30.41
CA LYS A 969 21.86 -35.04 -30.95
C LYS A 969 21.98 -33.69 -30.25
N ASP A 970 22.27 -33.67 -28.95
CA ASP A 970 22.28 -32.45 -28.14
C ASP A 970 23.68 -32.15 -27.56
N ALA A 971 24.31 -33.10 -26.85
CA ALA A 971 25.56 -32.83 -26.12
C ALA A 971 26.75 -32.59 -27.06
N THR A 972 26.91 -33.42 -28.09
CA THR A 972 28.05 -33.32 -29.03
C THR A 972 28.02 -32.02 -29.85
N PRO A 973 26.90 -31.59 -30.46
CA PRO A 973 26.83 -30.32 -31.18
C PRO A 973 27.05 -29.11 -30.26
N GLU A 974 26.49 -29.14 -29.04
CA GLU A 974 26.67 -28.08 -28.05
C GLU A 974 28.13 -27.98 -27.58
N LEU A 975 28.79 -29.12 -27.32
CA LEU A 975 30.22 -29.19 -27.01
C LEU A 975 31.04 -28.55 -28.12
N LEU A 976 30.84 -28.96 -29.37
CA LEU A 976 31.59 -28.42 -30.51
C LEU A 976 31.37 -26.91 -30.71
N THR A 977 30.16 -26.43 -30.45
CA THR A 977 29.81 -25.01 -30.52
C THR A 977 30.58 -24.23 -29.45
N LEU A 978 30.54 -24.67 -28.20
CA LEU A 978 31.21 -23.98 -27.09
C LEU A 978 32.73 -24.07 -27.14
N LEU A 979 33.29 -25.15 -27.68
CA LEU A 979 34.73 -25.23 -27.96
C LEU A 979 35.15 -24.17 -28.99
N ASN A 980 34.28 -23.76 -29.92
CA ASN A 980 34.55 -22.60 -30.80
C ASN A 980 34.51 -21.29 -30.05
N ASP A 981 33.42 -21.06 -29.31
CA ASP A 981 33.17 -19.78 -28.63
C ASP A 981 34.25 -19.48 -27.57
N TYR A 982 34.87 -20.53 -27.02
CA TYR A 982 35.90 -20.46 -25.98
C TYR A 982 37.29 -20.87 -26.46
N MET A 983 37.57 -20.84 -27.76
CA MET A 983 38.92 -21.02 -28.30
C MET A 983 39.91 -20.09 -27.60
N GLY A 984 41.04 -20.65 -27.14
CA GLY A 984 42.07 -19.90 -26.42
C GLY A 984 41.75 -19.55 -24.96
N LYS A 985 40.56 -19.88 -24.44
CA LYS A 985 40.18 -19.61 -23.04
C LYS A 985 40.23 -20.85 -22.14
N MET A 986 40.38 -22.03 -22.73
CA MET A 986 40.50 -23.32 -22.04
C MET A 986 41.10 -24.37 -22.97
N VAL A 987 41.57 -25.49 -22.40
CA VAL A 987 41.96 -26.68 -23.16
C VAL A 987 40.98 -27.80 -22.88
N ALA A 988 40.35 -28.35 -23.92
CA ALA A 988 39.59 -29.59 -23.83
C ALA A 988 40.47 -30.80 -24.18
N ILE A 989 40.36 -31.85 -23.40
CA ILE A 989 41.02 -33.14 -23.62
C ILE A 989 39.93 -34.22 -23.61
N VAL A 990 39.77 -34.94 -24.72
CA VAL A 990 38.87 -36.09 -24.81
C VAL A 990 39.67 -37.38 -24.74
N ALA A 991 39.32 -38.27 -23.82
CA ALA A 991 40.02 -39.52 -23.60
C ALA A 991 39.16 -40.73 -23.95
N GLY A 992 39.78 -41.78 -24.47
CA GLY A 992 39.10 -43.04 -24.75
C GLY A 992 39.97 -44.08 -25.43
N TYR A 993 39.34 -45.21 -25.76
CA TYR A 993 40.00 -46.30 -26.47
C TYR A 993 40.18 -45.96 -27.96
N PRO A 994 41.29 -46.36 -28.59
CA PRO A 994 41.57 -46.00 -29.98
C PRO A 994 40.46 -46.35 -30.98
N ARG A 995 39.84 -47.54 -30.87
CA ARG A 995 38.82 -47.98 -31.85
C ARG A 995 37.50 -47.23 -31.67
N GLU A 996 37.06 -47.08 -30.43
CA GLU A 996 35.81 -46.45 -30.02
C GLU A 996 35.85 -44.94 -30.29
N MET A 997 37.00 -44.31 -30.07
CA MET A 997 37.20 -42.89 -30.40
C MET A 997 37.20 -42.65 -31.91
N GLU A 998 37.75 -43.54 -32.73
CA GLU A 998 37.64 -43.42 -34.20
C GLU A 998 36.20 -43.65 -34.67
N ALA A 999 35.45 -44.55 -34.05
CA ALA A 999 34.01 -44.72 -34.32
C ALA A 999 33.22 -43.45 -33.98
N TRP A 1000 33.46 -42.84 -32.82
CA TRP A 1000 32.83 -41.56 -32.44
C TRP A 1000 33.19 -40.44 -33.41
N LYS A 1001 34.44 -40.34 -33.85
CA LYS A 1001 34.87 -39.33 -34.84
C LYS A 1001 34.17 -39.46 -36.19
N ALA A 1002 33.89 -40.68 -36.63
CA ALA A 1002 33.22 -40.93 -37.91
C ALA A 1002 31.79 -40.34 -37.95
N THR A 1003 31.22 -39.97 -36.81
CA THR A 1003 29.83 -39.49 -36.69
C THR A 1003 29.69 -38.01 -36.98
N ASN A 1004 30.74 -37.23 -36.72
CA ASN A 1004 30.71 -35.78 -36.92
C ASN A 1004 32.09 -35.25 -37.28
N THR A 1005 32.21 -34.72 -38.50
CA THR A 1005 33.44 -34.11 -39.02
C THR A 1005 33.96 -32.94 -38.19
N GLY A 1006 33.10 -32.30 -37.38
CA GLY A 1006 33.48 -31.25 -36.44
C GLY A 1006 34.35 -31.76 -35.28
N ILE A 1007 34.21 -33.02 -34.86
CA ILE A 1007 35.05 -33.61 -33.80
C ILE A 1007 36.50 -33.72 -34.28
N ASP A 1008 36.70 -34.28 -35.49
CA ASP A 1008 38.02 -34.47 -36.08
C ASP A 1008 38.79 -33.16 -36.24
N ARG A 1009 38.08 -32.08 -36.63
CA ARG A 1009 38.67 -30.74 -36.77
C ARG A 1009 39.01 -30.06 -35.45
N ARG A 1010 38.32 -30.38 -34.35
CA ARG A 1010 38.54 -29.73 -33.04
C ARG A 1010 39.57 -30.47 -32.20
N PHE A 1011 39.65 -31.79 -32.34
CA PHE A 1011 40.57 -32.64 -31.60
C PHE A 1011 41.62 -33.28 -32.52
N GLU A 1012 42.32 -32.44 -33.28
CA GLU A 1012 43.32 -32.89 -34.26
C GLU A 1012 44.57 -33.50 -33.59
N LYS A 1013 44.98 -32.97 -32.44
CA LYS A 1013 46.21 -33.40 -31.74
C LYS A 1013 45.95 -34.67 -30.93
N LYS A 1014 46.63 -35.77 -31.28
CA LYS A 1014 46.47 -37.09 -30.64
C LYS A 1014 47.71 -37.45 -29.84
N ILE A 1015 47.53 -37.76 -28.56
CA ILE A 1015 48.56 -38.31 -27.68
C ILE A 1015 48.23 -39.77 -27.40
N TYR A 1016 49.16 -40.68 -27.76
CA TYR A 1016 48.98 -42.12 -27.62
C TYR A 1016 49.60 -42.62 -26.31
N PHE A 1017 48.76 -43.20 -25.46
CA PHE A 1017 49.13 -43.82 -24.19
C PHE A 1017 49.31 -45.32 -24.40
N GLU A 1018 50.57 -45.74 -24.48
CA GLU A 1018 50.96 -47.14 -24.61
C GLU A 1018 50.60 -47.95 -23.35
N ASP A 1019 50.34 -49.24 -23.54
CA ASP A 1019 50.21 -50.16 -22.41
C ASP A 1019 51.54 -50.31 -21.68
N TYR A 1020 51.51 -50.44 -20.35
CA TYR A 1020 52.69 -50.69 -19.55
C TYR A 1020 53.34 -52.03 -19.90
N SER A 1021 54.67 -52.02 -19.98
CA SER A 1021 55.47 -53.23 -20.08
C SER A 1021 55.46 -54.02 -18.75
N ALA A 1022 55.95 -55.26 -18.78
CA ALA A 1022 56.09 -56.04 -17.55
C ALA A 1022 57.01 -55.35 -16.53
N ASP A 1023 58.07 -54.69 -17.01
CA ASP A 1023 58.98 -53.87 -16.20
C ASP A 1023 58.23 -52.71 -15.56
N ASP A 1024 57.44 -51.96 -16.33
CA ASP A 1024 56.66 -50.82 -15.83
C ASP A 1024 55.66 -51.26 -14.75
N LEU A 1025 54.94 -52.36 -14.97
CA LEU A 1025 54.01 -52.92 -13.98
C LEU A 1025 54.72 -53.38 -12.70
N SER A 1026 55.94 -53.91 -12.84
CA SER A 1026 56.79 -54.32 -11.71
C SER A 1026 57.18 -53.10 -10.88
N VAL A 1027 57.66 -52.03 -11.52
CA VAL A 1027 58.00 -50.77 -10.86
C VAL A 1027 56.76 -50.13 -10.20
N ILE A 1028 55.59 -50.17 -10.84
CA ILE A 1028 54.33 -49.70 -10.24
C ILE A 1028 54.01 -50.50 -8.97
N PHE A 1029 54.14 -51.82 -9.01
CA PHE A 1029 53.91 -52.68 -7.84
C PHE A 1029 54.89 -52.39 -6.69
N GLU A 1030 56.17 -52.23 -7.01
CA GLU A 1030 57.20 -51.84 -6.03
C GLU A 1030 56.89 -50.48 -5.40
N ASN A 1031 56.48 -49.50 -6.19
CA ASN A 1031 56.08 -48.18 -5.70
C ASN A 1031 54.85 -48.25 -4.79
N LEU A 1032 53.88 -49.14 -5.09
CA LEU A 1032 52.77 -49.42 -4.18
C LEU A 1032 53.24 -50.02 -2.85
N CYS A 1033 54.20 -50.94 -2.90
CA CYS A 1033 54.79 -51.54 -1.70
C CYS A 1033 55.53 -50.50 -0.86
N LYS A 1034 56.41 -49.69 -1.48
CA LYS A 1034 57.11 -48.57 -0.82
C LYS A 1034 56.14 -47.60 -0.16
N LYS A 1035 55.09 -47.18 -0.88
CA LYS A 1035 54.05 -46.27 -0.35
C LYS A 1035 53.29 -46.85 0.84
N LYS A 1036 53.14 -48.17 0.91
CA LYS A 1036 52.48 -48.88 2.02
C LYS A 1036 53.46 -49.35 3.10
N GLY A 1037 54.74 -49.01 2.99
CA GLY A 1037 55.78 -49.42 3.93
C GLY A 1037 56.07 -50.92 3.92
N VAL A 1038 55.77 -51.61 2.81
CA VAL A 1038 55.95 -53.06 2.65
C VAL A 1038 57.22 -53.32 1.84
N LYS A 1039 58.09 -54.19 2.34
CA LYS A 1039 59.28 -54.69 1.64
C LYS A 1039 58.93 -55.96 0.86
N LEU A 1040 59.62 -56.20 -0.25
CA LEU A 1040 59.59 -57.47 -0.96
C LEU A 1040 60.90 -58.21 -0.71
N GLU A 1041 60.81 -59.52 -0.55
CA GLU A 1041 61.94 -60.43 -0.68
C GLU A 1041 62.36 -60.56 -2.16
N ASP A 1042 63.63 -60.78 -2.45
CA ASP A 1042 64.16 -60.88 -3.82
C ASP A 1042 63.44 -61.94 -4.66
N THR A 1043 63.18 -63.12 -4.08
CA THR A 1043 62.43 -64.21 -4.73
C THR A 1043 60.97 -63.84 -5.02
N ALA A 1044 60.35 -63.02 -4.17
CA ALA A 1044 59.00 -62.50 -4.41
C ALA A 1044 58.99 -61.47 -5.55
N CYS A 1045 60.04 -60.67 -5.67
CA CYS A 1045 60.22 -59.72 -6.76
C CYS A 1045 60.33 -60.43 -8.12
N GLU A 1046 61.13 -61.50 -8.20
CA GLU A 1046 61.29 -62.31 -9.41
C GLU A 1046 59.97 -62.96 -9.86
N GLU A 1047 59.19 -63.53 -8.94
CA GLU A 1047 57.90 -64.13 -9.29
C GLU A 1047 56.84 -63.09 -9.68
N MET A 1048 56.82 -61.94 -9.01
CA MET A 1048 55.95 -60.81 -9.37
C MET A 1048 56.24 -60.35 -10.80
N HIS A 1049 57.52 -60.19 -11.14
CA HIS A 1049 57.93 -59.81 -12.49
C HIS A 1049 57.50 -60.87 -13.53
N ARG A 1050 57.76 -62.16 -13.25
CA ARG A 1050 57.36 -63.27 -14.14
C ARG A 1050 55.85 -63.33 -14.35
N TYR A 1051 55.06 -63.03 -13.32
CA TYR A 1051 53.60 -62.91 -13.45
C TYR A 1051 53.22 -61.80 -14.42
N PHE A 1052 53.81 -60.60 -14.30
CA PHE A 1052 53.53 -59.50 -15.22
C PHE A 1052 54.02 -59.78 -16.64
N GLU A 1053 55.15 -60.48 -16.84
CA GLU A 1053 55.58 -60.93 -18.16
C GLU A 1053 54.51 -61.82 -18.83
N LYS A 1054 54.00 -62.82 -18.09
CA LYS A 1054 52.94 -63.69 -18.61
C LYS A 1054 51.67 -62.90 -18.92
N LEU A 1055 51.30 -61.97 -18.05
CA LEU A 1055 50.11 -61.14 -18.19
C LEU A 1055 50.19 -60.26 -19.43
N VAL A 1056 51.33 -59.57 -19.65
CA VAL A 1056 51.55 -58.71 -20.82
C VAL A 1056 51.62 -59.52 -22.11
N ARG A 1057 52.23 -60.72 -22.10
CA ARG A 1057 52.27 -61.63 -23.27
C ARG A 1057 50.86 -62.08 -23.72
N HIS A 1058 49.91 -62.18 -22.80
CA HIS A 1058 48.53 -62.61 -23.07
C HIS A 1058 47.51 -61.46 -22.92
N LYS A 1059 47.96 -60.20 -23.06
CA LYS A 1059 47.07 -59.05 -22.85
C LYS A 1059 45.95 -59.03 -23.88
N THR A 1060 44.74 -58.72 -23.41
CA THR A 1060 43.56 -58.53 -24.25
C THR A 1060 43.48 -57.07 -24.73
N PRO A 1061 42.61 -56.75 -25.70
CA PRO A 1061 42.37 -55.36 -26.11
C PRO A 1061 41.95 -54.43 -24.97
N ASN A 1062 41.35 -54.95 -23.89
CA ASN A 1062 40.88 -54.18 -22.73
C ASN A 1062 41.82 -54.33 -21.53
N PHE A 1063 43.13 -54.34 -21.78
CA PHE A 1063 44.13 -54.54 -20.74
C PHE A 1063 44.08 -53.41 -19.69
N GLY A 1064 43.98 -53.77 -18.40
CA GLY A 1064 43.76 -52.81 -17.30
C GLY A 1064 44.99 -52.02 -16.83
N ASN A 1065 46.18 -52.28 -17.38
CA ASN A 1065 47.42 -51.56 -17.08
C ASN A 1065 47.70 -51.43 -15.57
N ALA A 1066 47.88 -50.22 -15.02
CA ALA A 1066 48.17 -50.05 -13.59
C ALA A 1066 47.08 -50.65 -12.68
N ALA A 1067 45.84 -50.77 -13.16
CA ALA A 1067 44.77 -51.44 -12.40
C ALA A 1067 45.07 -52.94 -12.19
N GLU A 1068 45.77 -53.59 -13.12
CA GLU A 1068 46.22 -54.97 -12.95
C GLU A 1068 47.30 -55.09 -11.86
N ALA A 1069 48.26 -54.16 -11.80
CA ALA A 1069 49.25 -54.13 -10.72
C ALA A 1069 48.60 -53.89 -9.35
N VAL A 1070 47.60 -53.00 -9.27
CA VAL A 1070 46.81 -52.76 -8.05
C VAL A 1070 46.01 -54.01 -7.65
N LYS A 1071 45.38 -54.68 -8.61
CA LYS A 1071 44.64 -55.93 -8.40
C LYS A 1071 45.56 -57.04 -7.90
N TYR A 1072 46.73 -57.17 -8.50
CA TYR A 1072 47.78 -58.10 -8.08
C TYR A 1072 48.21 -57.82 -6.63
N PHE A 1073 48.52 -56.55 -6.29
CA PHE A 1073 48.86 -56.14 -4.91
C PHE A 1073 47.79 -56.51 -3.88
N LYS A 1074 46.52 -56.25 -4.19
CA LYS A 1074 45.41 -56.63 -3.29
C LYS A 1074 45.38 -58.14 -3.06
N GLN A 1075 45.57 -58.93 -4.11
CA GLN A 1075 45.57 -60.38 -4.01
C GLN A 1075 46.78 -60.91 -3.23
N VAL A 1076 47.98 -60.36 -3.47
CA VAL A 1076 49.18 -60.65 -2.69
C VAL A 1076 48.98 -60.34 -1.21
N ARG A 1077 48.33 -59.21 -0.88
CA ARG A 1077 48.02 -58.84 0.51
C ARG A 1077 47.05 -59.83 1.18
N ILE A 1078 46.09 -60.37 0.43
CA ILE A 1078 45.18 -61.42 0.90
C ILE A 1078 45.96 -62.71 1.18
N ASN A 1079 46.86 -63.10 0.27
CA ASN A 1079 47.71 -64.28 0.42
C ASN A 1079 48.62 -64.15 1.65
N GLN A 1080 49.22 -62.97 1.86
CA GLN A 1080 49.99 -62.66 3.06
C GLN A 1080 49.17 -62.84 4.34
N GLY A 1081 47.93 -62.34 4.36
CA GLY A 1081 47.03 -62.56 5.50
C GLY A 1081 46.77 -64.05 5.78
N ALA A 1082 46.66 -64.86 4.73
CA ALA A 1082 46.51 -66.31 4.86
C ALA A 1082 47.80 -67.00 5.36
N ARG A 1083 48.97 -66.60 4.86
CA ARG A 1083 50.28 -67.07 5.31
C ARG A 1083 50.50 -66.76 6.79
N LEU A 1084 50.36 -65.50 7.20
CA LEU A 1084 50.55 -65.06 8.58
C LEU A 1084 49.61 -65.79 9.56
N ARG A 1085 48.36 -66.02 9.15
CA ARG A 1085 47.42 -66.84 9.95
C ARG A 1085 47.92 -68.27 10.15
N ARG A 1086 48.50 -68.90 9.13
CA ARG A 1086 49.05 -70.27 9.22
C ARG A 1086 50.33 -70.34 10.06
N LEU A 1087 51.16 -69.30 10.03
CA LEU A 1087 52.38 -69.22 10.85
C LEU A 1087 52.07 -69.18 12.36
N GLY A 1088 50.95 -68.57 12.77
CA GLY A 1088 50.48 -68.52 14.17
C GLY A 1088 51.29 -67.62 15.10
N ASN A 1089 52.62 -67.63 14.98
CA ASN A 1089 53.58 -66.76 15.66
C ASN A 1089 54.39 -66.00 14.60
N TYR A 1090 54.05 -64.74 14.34
CA TYR A 1090 54.76 -63.86 13.40
C TYR A 1090 55.20 -62.56 14.07
N THR A 1091 56.26 -61.96 13.56
CA THR A 1091 56.86 -60.72 14.08
C THR A 1091 56.22 -59.48 13.44
N ARG A 1092 56.57 -58.30 13.96
CA ARG A 1092 56.18 -57.03 13.32
C ARG A 1092 56.77 -56.89 11.92
N GLU A 1093 57.96 -57.43 11.67
CA GLU A 1093 58.60 -57.36 10.35
C GLU A 1093 57.82 -58.17 9.31
N ASP A 1094 57.26 -59.31 9.70
CA ASP A 1094 56.45 -60.18 8.83
C ASP A 1094 55.16 -59.50 8.31
N LEU A 1095 54.60 -58.54 9.09
CA LEU A 1095 53.44 -57.73 8.66
C LEU A 1095 53.77 -56.79 7.49
N TYR A 1096 55.05 -56.45 7.33
CA TYR A 1096 55.56 -55.50 6.35
C TYR A 1096 56.56 -56.15 5.37
N LEU A 1097 56.55 -57.48 5.26
CA LEU A 1097 57.36 -58.23 4.30
C LEU A 1097 56.48 -59.14 3.44
N PHE A 1098 56.56 -58.98 2.13
CA PHE A 1098 56.03 -59.93 1.15
C PHE A 1098 57.10 -60.95 0.78
N THR A 1099 56.77 -62.23 0.94
CA THR A 1099 57.64 -63.37 0.61
C THR A 1099 57.13 -64.09 -0.64
N PHE A 1100 57.92 -65.03 -1.16
CA PHE A 1100 57.55 -65.85 -2.32
C PHE A 1100 56.14 -66.48 -2.20
N ASP A 1101 55.79 -67.02 -1.03
CA ASP A 1101 54.50 -67.67 -0.75
C ASP A 1101 53.28 -66.73 -0.88
N ASP A 1102 53.51 -65.42 -0.85
CA ASP A 1102 52.45 -64.42 -0.99
C ASP A 1102 52.13 -64.13 -2.46
N MET A 1103 53.05 -64.43 -3.38
CA MET A 1103 52.92 -64.15 -4.82
C MET A 1103 51.91 -65.07 -5.49
N ILE A 1104 51.29 -64.62 -6.59
CA ILE A 1104 50.40 -65.48 -7.38
C ILE A 1104 51.24 -66.32 -8.33
N ILE A 1105 51.42 -67.59 -7.97
CA ILE A 1105 52.12 -68.58 -8.78
C ILE A 1105 51.08 -69.27 -9.67
N ARG A 1106 50.80 -68.71 -10.85
CA ARG A 1106 50.08 -69.40 -11.93
C ARG A 1106 50.74 -69.14 -13.27
#